data_AF-A0A5J4IZR2-F1
#
_entry.id   AF-A0A5J4IZR2-F1
#
_cell.length_a   1.000
_cell.length_b   1.000
_cell.length_c   1.000
_cell.angle_alpha   90.00
_cell.angle_beta   90.00
_cell.angle_gamma   90.00
#
_symmetry.space_group_name_H-M   'P 1'
#
loop_
_entity.id
_entity.type
_entity.pdbx_description
1 polymer ?
#
loop_
_entity_poly.entity_id
_entity_poly.type
_entity_poly.pdbx_seq_one_letter_code
_entity_poly.pdbx_strand_id
1 'polypeptide(L)'
;MKKALYSALLIAFTLPFSGIAQEEIQLKGKQLFGDMKARHIGPALMSGRINDLEVHPTNSRIMYAGTAGGGVWKSSDGGATYAPIFDEHVQSIGVVSLDPTNPDQNIWVGTGETWTRNSVSIGDGLFKSTDGGNNFKEVPGFENSERITSIEINPKNNKEIYVGVLGELWGDNEDRGVYKTTDGGETWKKILYVGPSTGASDVIMDPNNPNVLYASMWQFRRSGWGFSSGGLNSGLYKSTNGGATWAKIQTGFPAGKLGRIAIAVAPSDSTILYSVLETEDPKKNGLWKSTNAGASWEHLNNDFGLVVRPFYFSRIVIDPKNPDIVLKGGLNGSISRDGGKTFKSLGNMHSDIHDLAFHINDSDVIYSGTDGGVYRSWNGGTTFEIVENLPISQFYHISVDNAEPYNVYGGLQDNGSWYGPSSSPGGVNARDWNSVGYGDGFRVLKHPTKNIVYSEMQGAENVWRYDVDRNRTKTIQPLPEKGDAELRFNWNAPMAVSEHQPDRFYMASQFVHVSEDMGDTWKIISPDLTTNDKNKQDQSSSGGLSVDNSGAENHTTIFTIAESPLDEKIIWVGTDDGNVQVTKNGGKSWDNVTKNLTGIPANTWVYHIEASVHGKGTAYAVFEGHTSGDMKPYAMKTTDYGKTWKSIITPDIQENAFVRNIQEDYVNEDLLFLGTEMGLYVTINGGKNWSHFTNNMPPVAVHFIEMQKQTNDIVMGTHGRGVIIIDDISPLRELNQQVLAEDVHFFDSKPFVMVEDSGFAGSFGAETQFVGQNKSTAGRIVYYLKKRHTFGKMTLEVQDMDGNVMTKLDAGKSKGINVVNWAFNTRNPVMAAAKTFNNGGFTSPRVPEGQYKVVLKKGKNSYEKVIETKYDASSITTVKERKEQEALTQELFNMVEDLAYMVYEIGEMQTKAKEVIDANGAGKAEAQNLWDTLEALRTDLVITTGDNYVAAADPELRERMGDVYSKVATNYDRVSGSVRKNYELIQEDFSKEKVRYEKIKDKEGKKFMKVLEKNNLGAIEMKTKAEFLTKD
;
A
#
# COMPACT_ATOMS: atom_id res chain seq x y z
N MET A 1 57.01 10.36 -63.47
CA MET A 1 56.03 11.18 -62.72
C MET A 1 54.69 10.45 -62.57
N LYS A 2 54.68 9.24 -61.97
CA LYS A 2 53.50 8.35 -61.86
C LYS A 2 53.27 7.87 -60.40
N LYS A 3 53.72 8.65 -59.41
CA LYS A 3 53.55 8.33 -57.98
C LYS A 3 52.97 9.47 -57.13
N ALA A 4 52.57 10.59 -57.74
CA ALA A 4 52.06 11.75 -57.01
C ALA A 4 50.53 11.96 -57.08
N LEU A 5 49.80 11.24 -57.95
CA LEU A 5 48.36 11.46 -58.14
C LEU A 5 47.44 10.48 -57.39
N TYR A 6 47.95 9.36 -56.85
CA TYR A 6 47.11 8.39 -56.13
C TYR A 6 46.96 8.67 -54.64
N SER A 7 47.78 9.55 -54.05
CA SER A 7 47.68 9.91 -52.63
C SER A 7 46.71 11.05 -52.34
N ALA A 8 46.25 11.79 -53.36
CA ALA A 8 45.34 12.93 -53.17
C ALA A 8 43.84 12.54 -53.25
N LEU A 9 43.50 11.35 -53.74
CA LEU A 9 42.10 10.90 -53.85
C LEU A 9 41.65 9.94 -52.72
N LEU A 10 42.55 9.53 -51.84
CA LEU A 10 42.23 8.66 -50.68
C LEU A 10 42.10 9.42 -49.34
N ILE A 11 42.35 10.73 -49.32
CA ILE A 11 42.23 11.57 -48.10
C ILE A 11 40.89 12.33 -48.05
N ALA A 12 40.07 12.26 -49.10
CA ALA A 12 38.76 12.92 -49.14
C ALA A 12 37.58 12.06 -48.62
N PHE A 13 37.82 10.82 -48.18
CA PHE A 13 36.77 9.92 -47.65
C PHE A 13 36.96 9.47 -46.19
N THR A 14 37.86 10.11 -45.44
CA THR A 14 37.98 9.92 -43.98
C THR A 14 37.58 11.21 -43.26
N LEU A 15 36.37 11.70 -43.51
CA LEU A 15 35.69 12.47 -42.47
C LEU A 15 35.27 11.45 -41.42
N PRO A 16 35.66 11.60 -40.15
CA PRO A 16 35.01 10.85 -39.09
C PRO A 16 33.54 11.26 -39.18
N PHE A 17 32.67 10.31 -39.53
CA PHE A 17 31.30 10.37 -39.06
C PHE A 17 31.41 10.31 -37.54
N SER A 18 31.60 11.47 -36.91
CA SER A 18 31.17 11.69 -35.55
C SER A 18 29.66 11.55 -35.61
N GLY A 19 29.19 10.30 -35.61
CA GLY A 19 27.82 10.02 -35.24
C GLY A 19 27.67 10.66 -33.87
N ILE A 20 26.94 11.77 -33.81
CA ILE A 20 26.40 12.25 -32.56
C ILE A 20 25.47 11.11 -32.15
N ALA A 21 25.98 10.16 -31.38
CA ALA A 21 25.15 9.20 -30.68
C ALA A 21 24.25 10.08 -29.81
N GLN A 22 22.98 10.19 -30.19
CA GLN A 22 22.01 10.93 -29.43
C GLN A 22 22.00 10.32 -28.03
N GLU A 23 22.29 11.15 -27.03
CA GLU A 23 22.34 10.72 -25.64
C GLU A 23 20.99 10.10 -25.27
N GLU A 24 21.02 8.88 -24.69
CA GLU A 24 19.82 8.13 -24.34
C GLU A 24 19.00 8.93 -23.32
N ILE A 25 17.72 9.19 -23.63
CA ILE A 25 16.82 9.91 -22.73
C ILE A 25 16.52 8.98 -21.54
N GLN A 26 17.05 9.36 -20.39
CA GLN A 26 16.81 8.67 -19.12
C GLN A 26 15.83 9.48 -18.27
N LEU A 27 14.71 8.86 -17.90
CA LEU A 27 13.74 9.41 -16.96
C LEU A 27 13.71 8.54 -15.71
N LYS A 28 13.57 9.18 -14.55
CA LYS A 28 13.53 8.50 -13.26
C LYS A 28 12.38 8.99 -12.39
N GLY A 29 11.85 8.07 -11.58
CA GLY A 29 10.78 8.32 -10.61
C GLY A 29 9.62 9.11 -11.22
N LYS A 30 9.22 10.20 -10.56
CA LYS A 30 8.10 11.04 -11.00
C LYS A 30 8.24 11.60 -12.43
N GLN A 31 9.45 11.73 -12.97
CA GLN A 31 9.64 12.19 -14.35
C GLN A 31 9.27 11.15 -15.39
N LEU A 32 9.27 9.86 -15.01
CA LEU A 32 8.84 8.74 -15.85
C LEU A 32 7.36 8.45 -15.61
N PHE A 33 7.00 8.11 -14.37
CA PHE A 33 5.69 7.58 -14.02
C PHE A 33 4.58 8.64 -13.94
N GLY A 34 4.92 9.91 -13.71
CA GLY A 34 3.98 11.02 -13.62
C GLY A 34 2.77 10.73 -12.73
N ASP A 35 1.59 10.54 -13.30
CA ASP A 35 0.31 10.31 -12.61
C ASP A 35 -0.07 8.81 -12.49
N MET A 36 0.72 7.87 -13.03
CA MET A 36 0.51 6.44 -12.82
C MET A 36 0.63 6.12 -11.33
N LYS A 37 -0.41 5.56 -10.72
CA LYS A 37 -0.52 5.42 -9.26
C LYS A 37 -0.91 3.99 -8.89
N ALA A 38 -0.35 3.48 -7.81
CA ALA A 38 -0.75 2.21 -7.22
C ALA A 38 -1.97 2.36 -6.30
N ARG A 39 -2.72 1.28 -6.06
CA ARG A 39 -3.82 1.20 -5.10
C ARG A 39 -3.63 0.02 -4.15
N HIS A 40 -4.06 0.18 -2.90
CA HIS A 40 -3.97 -0.83 -1.86
C HIS A 40 -5.32 -1.55 -1.74
N ILE A 41 -5.31 -2.88 -1.61
CA ILE A 41 -6.53 -3.69 -1.46
C ILE A 41 -6.59 -4.49 -0.15
N GLY A 42 -5.59 -4.35 0.73
CA GLY A 42 -5.53 -5.04 2.02
C GLY A 42 -4.92 -6.45 1.87
N PRO A 43 -5.33 -7.44 2.70
CA PRO A 43 -6.37 -7.35 3.72
C PRO A 43 -5.88 -6.61 4.98
N ALA A 44 -6.82 -6.08 5.77
CA ALA A 44 -6.57 -5.54 7.11
C ALA A 44 -7.17 -6.39 8.25
N LEU A 45 -8.06 -7.35 7.92
CA LEU A 45 -8.79 -8.16 8.91
C LEU A 45 -7.87 -8.99 9.82
N MET A 46 -6.83 -9.62 9.27
CA MET A 46 -5.79 -10.31 10.04
C MET A 46 -4.58 -9.41 10.32
N SER A 47 -4.49 -8.25 9.63
CA SER A 47 -3.43 -7.25 9.82
C SER A 47 -2.02 -7.84 9.77
N GLY A 48 -1.08 -7.35 10.58
CA GLY A 48 0.32 -7.78 10.64
C GLY A 48 1.04 -7.27 11.89
N ARG A 49 2.34 -7.55 12.00
CA ARG A 49 3.11 -7.39 13.24
C ARG A 49 3.27 -5.95 13.73
N ILE A 50 2.89 -5.73 14.98
CA ILE A 50 3.12 -4.50 15.74
C ILE A 50 4.35 -4.66 16.62
N ASN A 51 5.34 -3.78 16.47
CA ASN A 51 6.54 -3.81 17.29
C ASN A 51 6.43 -2.86 18.50
N ASP A 52 5.70 -1.75 18.36
CA ASP A 52 5.64 -0.67 19.36
C ASP A 52 4.26 0.03 19.39
N LEU A 53 3.79 0.37 20.60
CA LEU A 53 2.57 1.11 20.89
C LEU A 53 2.87 2.26 21.84
N GLU A 54 2.73 3.49 21.35
CA GLU A 54 3.02 4.69 22.12
C GLU A 54 1.73 5.49 22.40
N VAL A 55 1.47 5.81 23.66
CA VAL A 55 0.27 6.55 24.10
C VAL A 55 0.65 8.00 24.40
N HIS A 56 -0.14 8.94 23.89
CA HIS A 56 0.11 10.35 24.18
C HIS A 56 0.00 10.65 25.69
N PRO A 57 0.98 11.32 26.31
CA PRO A 57 1.11 11.39 27.77
C PRO A 57 -0.03 12.15 28.47
N THR A 58 -0.76 12.99 27.73
CA THR A 58 -1.83 13.85 28.28
C THR A 58 -3.16 13.77 27.53
N ASN A 59 -3.24 13.04 26.41
CA ASN A 59 -4.42 12.99 25.55
C ASN A 59 -4.72 11.55 25.15
N SER A 60 -5.65 10.92 25.86
CA SER A 60 -5.95 9.50 25.67
C SER A 60 -6.54 9.12 24.31
N ARG A 61 -6.87 10.11 23.46
CA ARG A 61 -7.33 9.84 22.09
C ARG A 61 -6.18 9.63 21.11
N ILE A 62 -4.99 10.13 21.42
CA ILE A 62 -3.84 10.10 20.52
C ILE A 62 -2.94 8.93 20.89
N MET A 63 -2.69 8.07 19.89
CA MET A 63 -1.84 6.90 20.03
C MET A 63 -1.10 6.65 18.72
N TYR A 64 0.04 5.98 18.82
CA TYR A 64 0.86 5.62 17.67
C TYR A 64 1.14 4.12 17.69
N ALA A 65 1.20 3.52 16.51
CA ALA A 65 1.67 2.15 16.31
C ALA A 65 2.89 2.16 15.39
N GLY A 66 4.00 1.64 15.89
CA GLY A 66 5.18 1.29 15.12
C GLY A 66 5.08 -0.17 14.69
N THR A 67 5.13 -0.41 13.38
CA THR A 67 4.93 -1.75 12.81
C THR A 67 6.25 -2.36 12.34
N ALA A 68 6.32 -3.69 12.26
CA ALA A 68 7.56 -4.40 11.89
C ALA A 68 8.05 -4.09 10.46
N GLY A 69 7.13 -3.78 9.53
CA GLY A 69 7.43 -3.50 8.12
C GLY A 69 6.40 -2.60 7.41
N GLY A 70 5.50 -1.94 8.13
CA GLY A 70 4.39 -1.16 7.58
C GLY A 70 4.37 0.33 7.98
N GLY A 71 5.46 0.85 8.54
CA GLY A 71 5.61 2.25 8.93
C GLY A 71 4.98 2.62 10.28
N VAL A 72 4.83 3.93 10.51
CA VAL A 72 4.20 4.51 11.71
C VAL A 72 2.78 4.97 11.41
N TRP A 73 1.87 4.62 12.30
CA TRP A 73 0.45 4.89 12.19
C TRP A 73 -0.04 5.69 13.39
N LYS A 74 -0.88 6.70 13.16
CA LYS A 74 -1.43 7.59 14.18
C LYS A 74 -2.95 7.42 14.29
N SER A 75 -3.42 7.23 15.52
CA SER A 75 -4.83 7.34 15.90
C SER A 75 -5.11 8.69 16.55
N SER A 76 -6.32 9.22 16.33
CA SER A 76 -6.83 10.44 17.01
C SER A 76 -8.19 10.21 17.72
N ASP A 77 -8.59 8.95 17.87
CA ASP A 77 -9.89 8.53 18.39
C ASP A 77 -9.81 7.38 19.42
N GLY A 78 -8.65 7.20 20.07
CA GLY A 78 -8.44 6.18 21.10
C GLY A 78 -8.21 4.78 20.54
N GLY A 79 -7.61 4.70 19.34
CA GLY A 79 -7.25 3.47 18.66
C GLY A 79 -8.40 2.84 17.87
N ALA A 80 -9.46 3.59 17.54
CA ALA A 80 -10.55 3.07 16.71
C ALA A 80 -10.16 3.04 15.24
N THR A 81 -9.45 4.07 14.79
CA THR A 81 -8.88 4.13 13.44
C THR A 81 -7.48 4.73 13.45
N TYR A 82 -6.66 4.28 12.51
CA TYR A 82 -5.29 4.75 12.31
C TYR A 82 -5.06 5.28 10.88
N ALA A 83 -4.22 6.29 10.76
CA ALA A 83 -3.73 6.82 9.48
C ALA A 83 -2.20 6.72 9.40
N PRO A 84 -1.61 6.37 8.24
CA PRO A 84 -0.16 6.30 8.09
C PRO A 84 0.43 7.71 8.08
N ILE A 85 1.57 7.90 8.74
CA ILE A 85 2.27 9.19 8.80
C ILE A 85 3.74 9.11 8.38
N PHE A 86 4.21 7.94 7.93
CA PHE A 86 5.62 7.65 7.66
C PHE A 86 5.86 6.99 6.29
N ASP A 87 4.89 7.08 5.37
CA ASP A 87 4.92 6.38 4.07
C ASP A 87 6.07 6.83 3.12
N GLU A 88 6.74 7.95 3.42
CA GLU A 88 7.88 8.47 2.61
C GLU A 88 9.27 7.96 3.09
N HIS A 89 9.31 7.13 4.15
CA HIS A 89 10.53 6.66 4.81
C HIS A 89 10.51 5.13 4.98
N VAL A 90 11.61 4.51 5.45
CA VAL A 90 11.67 3.06 5.66
C VAL A 90 10.51 2.57 6.55
N GLN A 91 9.97 1.41 6.22
CA GLN A 91 8.74 0.93 6.86
C GLN A 91 8.98 0.03 8.07
N SER A 92 10.21 -0.40 8.33
CA SER A 92 10.53 -1.18 9.54
C SER A 92 10.74 -0.26 10.73
N ILE A 93 9.92 -0.39 11.78
CA ILE A 93 9.93 0.48 12.95
C ILE A 93 10.38 -0.28 14.20
N GLY A 94 11.34 0.29 14.92
CA GLY A 94 11.85 -0.25 16.18
C GLY A 94 11.26 0.42 17.42
N VAL A 95 10.98 1.72 17.37
CA VAL A 95 10.35 2.47 18.48
C VAL A 95 9.80 3.82 18.01
N VAL A 96 8.67 4.24 18.58
CA VAL A 96 8.09 5.58 18.44
C VAL A 96 8.08 6.25 19.80
N SER A 97 8.49 7.50 19.90
CA SER A 97 8.50 8.23 21.18
C SER A 97 8.06 9.67 21.02
N LEU A 98 7.23 10.12 21.97
CA LEU A 98 6.71 11.49 21.99
C LEU A 98 7.53 12.33 22.97
N ASP A 99 7.86 13.56 22.57
CA ASP A 99 8.46 14.53 23.50
C ASP A 99 7.44 14.89 24.59
N PRO A 100 7.65 14.51 25.86
CA PRO A 100 6.68 14.77 26.92
C PRO A 100 6.44 16.27 27.18
N THR A 101 7.36 17.15 26.75
CA THR A 101 7.20 18.61 26.88
C THR A 101 6.47 19.24 25.69
N ASN A 102 6.41 18.55 24.55
CA ASN A 102 5.74 19.03 23.33
C ASN A 102 5.18 17.86 22.47
N PRO A 103 4.29 17.02 23.04
CA PRO A 103 3.94 15.72 22.46
C PRO A 103 3.04 15.81 21.22
N ASP A 104 2.39 16.95 21.00
CA ASP A 104 1.58 17.21 19.80
C ASP A 104 2.42 17.55 18.56
N GLN A 105 3.70 17.92 18.73
CA GLN A 105 4.56 18.41 17.65
C GLN A 105 5.78 17.51 17.42
N ASN A 106 6.46 17.14 18.51
CA ASN A 106 7.75 16.48 18.46
C ASN A 106 7.60 14.97 18.62
N ILE A 107 7.87 14.25 17.54
CA ILE A 107 7.79 12.78 17.47
C ILE A 107 9.14 12.26 17.00
N TRP A 108 9.67 11.25 17.67
CA TRP A 108 10.88 10.56 17.29
C TRP A 108 10.56 9.13 16.86
N VAL A 109 11.23 8.66 15.82
CA VAL A 109 11.04 7.32 15.27
C VAL A 109 12.42 6.69 15.09
N GLY A 110 12.65 5.59 15.82
CA GLY A 110 13.77 4.71 15.61
C GLY A 110 13.34 3.57 14.69
N THR A 111 14.09 3.34 13.62
CA THR A 111 13.73 2.32 12.62
C THR A 111 14.39 0.96 12.93
N GLY A 112 13.84 -0.10 12.34
CA GLY A 112 14.31 -1.48 12.43
C GLY A 112 13.66 -2.31 13.52
N GLU A 113 12.97 -3.38 13.13
CA GLU A 113 12.30 -4.32 14.03
C GLU A 113 13.27 -4.96 15.03
N THR A 114 12.89 -4.94 16.31
CA THR A 114 13.80 -5.28 17.43
C THR A 114 13.66 -6.73 17.91
N TRP A 115 12.62 -7.43 17.44
CA TRP A 115 12.35 -8.83 17.73
C TRP A 115 13.11 -9.70 16.73
N THR A 116 14.41 -9.87 16.97
CA THR A 116 15.43 -10.44 16.07
C THR A 116 15.10 -11.86 15.54
N ARG A 117 14.13 -11.96 14.65
CA ARG A 117 13.68 -13.17 13.96
C ARG A 117 14.31 -13.25 12.57
N ASN A 118 14.16 -14.36 11.85
CA ASN A 118 14.72 -14.53 10.51
C ASN A 118 14.00 -13.71 9.43
N SER A 119 12.75 -13.31 9.65
CA SER A 119 11.88 -12.60 8.72
C SER A 119 11.82 -11.08 8.95
N VAL A 120 12.70 -10.53 9.79
CA VAL A 120 12.67 -9.10 10.13
C VAL A 120 13.19 -8.23 8.99
N SER A 121 12.57 -7.07 8.81
CA SER A 121 13.08 -6.02 7.93
C SER A 121 14.14 -5.16 8.62
N ILE A 122 14.89 -4.40 7.82
CA ILE A 122 15.99 -3.53 8.29
C ILE A 122 15.52 -2.09 8.50
N GLY A 123 16.07 -1.42 9.51
CA GLY A 123 15.98 0.03 9.68
C GLY A 123 17.15 0.77 9.02
N ASP A 124 17.00 2.07 8.83
CA ASP A 124 18.00 2.97 8.23
C ASP A 124 18.35 4.18 9.12
N GLY A 125 17.87 4.23 10.36
CA GLY A 125 18.29 5.22 11.35
C GLY A 125 17.19 5.85 12.19
N LEU A 126 17.45 7.07 12.62
CA LEU A 126 16.64 7.84 13.57
C LEU A 126 15.99 9.02 12.86
N PHE A 127 14.71 9.26 13.13
CA PHE A 127 13.93 10.32 12.50
C PHE A 127 13.23 11.19 13.53
N LYS A 128 13.02 12.46 13.18
CA LYS A 128 12.32 13.45 13.99
C LYS A 128 11.29 14.21 13.16
N SER A 129 10.06 14.28 13.68
CA SER A 129 9.05 15.26 13.28
C SER A 129 9.02 16.41 14.28
N THR A 130 8.74 17.62 13.80
CA THR A 130 8.46 18.80 14.64
C THR A 130 7.12 19.46 14.29
N ASP A 131 6.26 18.77 13.54
CA ASP A 131 4.99 19.29 13.04
C ASP A 131 3.84 18.27 13.21
N GLY A 132 3.93 17.41 14.22
CA GLY A 132 2.88 16.47 14.62
C GLY A 132 2.76 15.23 13.72
N GLY A 133 3.83 14.91 12.99
CA GLY A 133 3.95 13.75 12.11
C GLY A 133 3.64 14.03 10.65
N ASN A 134 3.57 15.31 10.24
CA ASN A 134 3.32 15.64 8.83
C ASN A 134 4.59 15.48 7.99
N ASN A 135 5.76 15.74 8.57
CA ASN A 135 7.06 15.55 7.93
C ASN A 135 8.08 14.99 8.94
N PHE A 136 8.92 14.08 8.48
CA PHE A 136 10.04 13.57 9.25
C PHE A 136 11.37 13.93 8.60
N LYS A 137 12.38 14.18 9.43
CA LYS A 137 13.75 14.41 9.02
C LYS A 137 14.64 13.35 9.66
N GLU A 138 15.49 12.75 8.85
CA GLU A 138 16.55 11.88 9.30
C GLU A 138 17.53 12.64 10.21
N VAL A 139 18.00 11.97 11.25
CA VAL A 139 18.95 12.45 12.24
C VAL A 139 20.29 11.75 11.96
N PRO A 140 21.32 12.49 11.51
CA PRO A 140 22.58 11.88 11.11
C PRO A 140 23.30 11.12 12.24
N GLY A 141 24.07 10.10 11.87
CA GLY A 141 24.90 9.31 12.78
C GLY A 141 24.26 8.01 13.29
N PHE A 142 23.09 7.63 12.74
CA PHE A 142 22.37 6.40 13.06
C PHE A 142 22.12 5.52 11.82
N GLU A 143 22.71 5.85 10.68
CA GLU A 143 22.47 5.18 9.38
C GLU A 143 22.82 3.68 9.43
N ASN A 144 23.80 3.30 10.27
CA ASN A 144 24.24 1.92 10.49
C ASN A 144 23.66 1.29 11.78
N SER A 145 22.63 1.90 12.37
CA SER A 145 22.03 1.38 13.60
C SER A 145 21.31 0.05 13.39
N GLU A 146 20.75 -0.17 12.20
CA GLU A 146 19.85 -1.24 11.73
C GLU A 146 18.59 -1.46 12.60
N ARG A 147 18.68 -1.33 13.93
CA ARG A 147 17.64 -1.51 14.95
C ARG A 147 17.85 -0.56 16.11
N ILE A 148 16.91 0.37 16.27
CA ILE A 148 16.81 1.27 17.43
C ILE A 148 15.70 0.76 18.34
N THR A 149 16.02 0.46 19.60
CA THR A 149 15.08 -0.19 20.54
C THR A 149 14.39 0.78 21.48
N SER A 150 14.98 1.93 21.72
CA SER A 150 14.57 2.84 22.79
C SER A 150 14.95 4.27 22.46
N ILE A 151 14.04 5.21 22.72
CA ILE A 151 14.27 6.65 22.65
C ILE A 151 13.71 7.28 23.93
N GLU A 152 14.58 7.62 24.87
CA GLU A 152 14.18 8.16 26.16
C GLU A 152 14.42 9.67 26.20
N ILE A 153 13.35 10.46 26.34
CA ILE A 153 13.41 11.93 26.34
C ILE A 153 13.24 12.44 27.77
N ASN A 154 14.17 13.27 28.25
CA ASN A 154 14.06 13.80 29.60
C ASN A 154 12.81 14.71 29.74
N PRO A 155 11.85 14.37 30.64
CA PRO A 155 10.60 15.11 30.79
C PRO A 155 10.75 16.52 31.35
N LYS A 156 11.93 16.87 31.85
CA LYS A 156 12.28 18.20 32.38
C LYS A 156 13.19 18.99 31.44
N ASN A 157 13.71 18.36 30.39
CA ASN A 157 14.63 18.98 29.42
C ASN A 157 14.65 18.18 28.10
N ASN A 158 13.81 18.56 27.13
CA ASN A 158 13.72 17.85 25.84
C ASN A 158 14.96 17.98 24.93
N LYS A 159 16.00 18.70 25.36
CA LYS A 159 17.32 18.67 24.70
C LYS A 159 18.16 17.46 25.11
N GLU A 160 17.83 16.84 26.24
CA GLU A 160 18.52 15.66 26.74
C GLU A 160 17.73 14.39 26.37
N ILE A 161 18.30 13.61 25.46
CA ILE A 161 17.67 12.43 24.87
C ILE A 161 18.69 11.29 24.85
N TYR A 162 18.21 10.06 25.06
CA TYR A 162 19.00 8.85 25.01
C TYR A 162 18.45 7.90 23.96
N VAL A 163 19.32 7.23 23.21
CA VAL A 163 18.94 6.29 22.15
C VAL A 163 19.64 4.96 22.39
N GLY A 164 18.87 3.89 22.47
CA GLY A 164 19.36 2.51 22.54
C GLY A 164 19.47 1.89 21.15
N VAL A 165 20.68 1.49 20.77
CA VAL A 165 20.95 0.82 19.49
C VAL A 165 21.30 -0.64 19.75
N LEU A 166 20.49 -1.54 19.18
CA LEU A 166 20.72 -2.97 19.26
C LEU A 166 21.74 -3.43 18.22
N GLY A 167 21.74 -2.83 17.03
CA GLY A 167 22.68 -3.13 15.96
C GLY A 167 22.25 -4.25 15.02
N GLU A 168 23.21 -4.69 14.22
CA GLU A 168 22.97 -5.63 13.12
C GLU A 168 22.58 -7.02 13.61
N LEU A 169 21.70 -7.71 12.89
CA LEU A 169 21.28 -9.06 13.26
C LEU A 169 22.28 -10.12 12.78
N TRP A 170 22.75 -9.95 11.55
CA TRP A 170 23.54 -10.93 10.82
C TRP A 170 25.05 -10.61 10.84
N GLY A 171 25.45 -9.47 11.40
CA GLY A 171 26.85 -9.02 11.47
C GLY A 171 27.23 -8.32 12.78
N ASP A 172 28.53 -8.35 13.08
CA ASP A 172 29.13 -7.53 14.15
C ASP A 172 29.22 -6.07 13.68
N ASN A 173 28.82 -5.11 14.50
CA ASN A 173 28.92 -3.70 14.16
C ASN A 173 29.23 -2.82 15.37
N GLU A 174 30.01 -1.75 15.15
CA GLU A 174 30.47 -0.86 16.20
C GLU A 174 29.39 0.14 16.66
N ASP A 175 28.31 0.34 15.89
CA ASP A 175 27.27 1.35 16.17
C ASP A 175 26.25 0.93 17.25
N ARG A 176 26.49 -0.20 17.91
CA ARG A 176 25.74 -0.65 19.08
C ARG A 176 25.96 0.26 20.29
N GLY A 177 24.99 0.24 21.20
CA GLY A 177 25.13 0.83 22.54
C GLY A 177 24.09 1.88 22.87
N VAL A 178 24.39 2.70 23.87
CA VAL A 178 23.53 3.80 24.30
C VAL A 178 24.17 5.13 23.91
N TYR A 179 23.41 5.97 23.22
CA TYR A 179 23.80 7.29 22.77
C TYR A 179 23.06 8.35 23.57
N LYS A 180 23.68 9.52 23.75
CA LYS A 180 23.11 10.69 24.42
C LYS A 180 23.33 11.95 23.62
N THR A 181 22.31 12.80 23.56
CA THR A 181 22.42 14.21 23.15
C THR A 181 22.07 15.12 24.32
N THR A 182 22.57 16.36 24.29
CA THR A 182 22.18 17.44 25.21
C THR A 182 21.78 18.72 24.47
N ASP A 183 21.68 18.68 23.14
CA ASP A 183 21.35 19.80 22.26
C ASP A 183 20.09 19.53 21.41
N GLY A 184 19.30 18.50 21.75
CA GLY A 184 18.05 18.18 21.05
C GLY A 184 18.23 17.36 19.78
N GLY A 185 19.35 16.64 19.69
CA GLY A 185 19.70 15.69 18.64
C GLY A 185 20.59 16.24 17.53
N GLU A 186 21.24 17.39 17.74
CA GLU A 186 22.22 17.94 16.79
C GLU A 186 23.54 17.18 16.88
N THR A 187 23.97 16.83 18.10
CA THR A 187 25.15 15.98 18.33
C THR A 187 24.88 14.85 19.31
N TRP A 188 25.57 13.73 19.10
CA TRP A 188 25.39 12.50 19.86
C TRP A 188 26.71 11.95 20.38
N LYS A 189 26.69 11.45 21.62
CA LYS A 189 27.81 10.78 22.26
C LYS A 189 27.41 9.36 22.63
N LYS A 190 28.19 8.36 22.22
CA LYS A 190 28.10 6.99 22.74
C LYS A 190 28.57 6.96 24.19
N ILE A 191 27.66 6.64 25.11
CA ILE A 191 27.87 6.71 26.57
C ILE A 191 27.91 5.33 27.25
N LEU A 192 27.44 4.28 26.58
CA LEU A 192 27.60 2.89 27.01
C LEU A 192 27.84 2.01 25.78
N TYR A 193 28.95 1.27 25.80
CA TYR A 193 29.33 0.33 24.75
C TYR A 193 30.01 -0.87 25.40
N VAL A 194 29.65 -2.08 24.96
CA VAL A 194 30.22 -3.33 25.49
C VAL A 194 31.09 -4.02 24.45
N GLY A 195 30.66 -4.04 23.19
CA GLY A 195 31.41 -4.63 22.08
C GLY A 195 30.54 -4.81 20.83
N PRO A 196 31.13 -5.25 19.71
CA PRO A 196 30.47 -5.23 18.40
C PRO A 196 29.39 -6.31 18.23
N SER A 197 29.33 -7.28 19.15
CA SER A 197 28.31 -8.33 19.22
C SER A 197 27.29 -8.10 20.34
N THR A 198 27.30 -6.93 21.01
CA THR A 198 26.48 -6.66 22.20
C THR A 198 25.82 -5.29 22.12
N GLY A 199 24.51 -5.27 21.92
CA GLY A 199 23.71 -4.06 21.73
C GLY A 199 22.81 -3.74 22.90
N ALA A 200 22.29 -2.51 22.93
CA ALA A 200 21.27 -2.12 23.88
C ALA A 200 19.93 -2.72 23.42
N SER A 201 19.37 -3.66 24.18
CA SER A 201 18.06 -4.25 23.90
C SER A 201 16.91 -3.51 24.58
N ASP A 202 17.25 -2.67 25.56
CA ASP A 202 16.31 -1.84 26.31
C ASP A 202 17.09 -0.70 27.00
N VAL A 203 16.53 0.52 26.97
CA VAL A 203 17.00 1.67 27.75
C VAL A 203 15.76 2.35 28.29
N ILE A 204 15.65 2.44 29.62
CA ILE A 204 14.52 3.11 30.26
C ILE A 204 14.99 4.19 31.24
N MET A 205 14.22 5.26 31.32
CA MET A 205 14.41 6.35 32.27
C MET A 205 13.50 6.20 33.48
N ASP A 206 14.00 6.52 34.67
CA ASP A 206 13.13 6.69 35.84
C ASP A 206 12.23 7.92 35.63
N PRO A 207 10.89 7.75 35.56
CA PRO A 207 9.97 8.84 35.25
C PRO A 207 9.95 9.93 36.32
N ASN A 208 10.36 9.61 37.56
CA ASN A 208 10.42 10.56 38.67
C ASN A 208 11.80 11.23 38.82
N ASN A 209 12.86 10.62 38.28
CA ASN A 209 14.23 11.13 38.34
C ASN A 209 15.04 10.86 37.05
N PRO A 210 15.06 11.80 36.08
CA PRO A 210 15.68 11.58 34.77
C PRO A 210 17.21 11.41 34.79
N ASN A 211 17.88 11.58 35.94
CA ASN A 211 19.29 11.22 36.09
C ASN A 211 19.52 9.72 36.26
N VAL A 212 18.46 8.96 36.59
CA VAL A 212 18.51 7.51 36.77
C VAL A 212 18.06 6.84 35.49
N LEU A 213 18.95 5.99 34.95
CA LEU A 213 18.73 5.25 33.72
C LEU A 213 19.07 3.78 33.97
N TYR A 214 18.36 2.90 33.29
CA TYR A 214 18.68 1.48 33.24
C TYR A 214 18.89 1.07 31.78
N ALA A 215 19.92 0.27 31.53
CA ALA A 215 20.24 -0.22 30.19
C ALA A 215 20.48 -1.73 30.22
N SER A 216 19.76 -2.45 29.38
CA SER A 216 19.96 -3.85 29.12
C SER A 216 20.86 -4.03 27.91
N MET A 217 22.03 -4.64 28.12
CA MET A 217 22.96 -4.96 27.05
C MET A 217 22.85 -6.46 26.74
N TRP A 218 22.66 -6.81 25.48
CA TRP A 218 22.38 -8.18 25.05
C TRP A 218 23.36 -8.64 23.97
N GLN A 219 24.07 -9.74 24.24
CA GLN A 219 24.92 -10.41 23.27
C GLN A 219 24.10 -11.44 22.47
N PHE A 220 24.09 -11.33 21.14
CA PHE A 220 23.38 -12.25 20.27
C PHE A 220 23.97 -12.30 18.85
N ARG A 221 23.62 -13.34 18.08
CA ARG A 221 23.97 -13.48 16.66
C ARG A 221 22.98 -14.39 15.95
N ARG A 222 22.57 -14.02 14.73
CA ARG A 222 21.97 -14.95 13.76
C ARG A 222 22.91 -15.25 12.60
N SER A 223 22.70 -16.40 11.99
CA SER A 223 23.23 -16.86 10.71
C SER A 223 22.10 -17.53 9.94
N GLY A 224 22.22 -17.71 8.62
CA GLY A 224 21.16 -18.32 7.79
C GLY A 224 20.68 -19.71 8.25
N TRP A 225 21.38 -20.36 9.17
CA TRP A 225 21.08 -21.70 9.70
C TRP A 225 21.15 -21.81 11.23
N GLY A 226 21.10 -20.69 11.95
CA GLY A 226 21.17 -20.75 13.41
C GLY A 226 21.09 -19.42 14.13
N PHE A 227 20.68 -19.48 15.40
CA PHE A 227 20.61 -18.35 16.31
C PHE A 227 21.38 -18.65 17.60
N SER A 228 21.98 -17.63 18.21
CA SER A 228 22.58 -17.73 19.53
C SER A 228 22.20 -16.51 20.36
N SER A 229 21.40 -16.73 21.41
CA SER A 229 21.13 -15.72 22.44
C SER A 229 22.05 -15.90 23.65
N GLY A 230 22.66 -14.81 24.09
CA GLY A 230 23.32 -14.69 25.38
C GLY A 230 24.82 -14.92 25.40
N GLY A 231 25.44 -14.41 26.47
CA GLY A 231 26.89 -14.49 26.69
C GLY A 231 27.32 -13.73 27.95
N LEU A 232 28.64 -13.70 28.21
CA LEU A 232 29.20 -13.05 29.40
C LEU A 232 29.15 -11.52 29.33
N ASN A 233 28.94 -10.97 28.13
CA ASN A 233 28.83 -9.53 27.91
C ASN A 233 27.40 -9.02 28.07
N SER A 234 26.40 -9.91 28.15
CA SER A 234 25.05 -9.51 28.48
C SER A 234 24.96 -9.02 29.93
N GLY A 235 24.13 -8.03 30.19
CA GLY A 235 23.88 -7.59 31.55
C GLY A 235 23.03 -6.34 31.67
N LEU A 236 22.56 -6.11 32.91
CA LEU A 236 21.75 -4.97 33.28
C LEU A 236 22.62 -3.93 33.99
N TYR A 237 22.57 -2.70 33.51
CA TYR A 237 23.36 -1.58 33.98
C TYR A 237 22.46 -0.47 34.50
N LYS A 238 22.95 0.25 35.50
CA LYS A 238 22.30 1.45 36.06
C LYS A 238 23.25 2.63 36.03
N SER A 239 22.73 3.78 35.64
CA SER A 239 23.34 5.09 35.86
C SER A 239 22.50 5.87 36.88
N THR A 240 23.14 6.69 37.70
CA THR A 240 22.47 7.66 38.59
C THR A 240 22.89 9.11 38.32
N ASN A 241 23.60 9.36 37.21
CA ASN A 241 24.16 10.66 36.83
C ASN A 241 23.97 10.96 35.33
N GLY A 242 22.81 10.59 34.78
CA GLY A 242 22.44 10.91 33.39
C GLY A 242 23.34 10.24 32.35
N GLY A 243 23.81 9.02 32.63
CA GLY A 243 24.58 8.19 31.72
C GLY A 243 26.08 8.46 31.70
N ALA A 244 26.60 9.30 32.61
CA ALA A 244 28.04 9.58 32.67
C ALA A 244 28.84 8.38 33.18
N THR A 245 28.28 7.58 34.08
CA THR A 245 28.88 6.32 34.57
C THR A 245 27.82 5.25 34.75
N TRP A 246 28.18 4.00 34.48
CA TRP A 246 27.28 2.85 34.55
C TRP A 246 27.84 1.77 35.49
N ALA A 247 26.99 1.21 36.34
CA ALA A 247 27.31 0.08 37.21
C ALA A 247 26.44 -1.12 36.84
N LYS A 248 27.02 -2.32 36.79
CA LYS A 248 26.23 -3.57 36.67
C LYS A 248 25.41 -3.76 37.94
N ILE A 249 24.12 -4.04 37.79
CA ILE A 249 23.16 -4.20 38.90
C ILE A 249 22.58 -5.62 38.93
N GLN A 250 23.44 -6.60 39.14
CA GLN A 250 23.13 -8.04 39.03
C GLN A 250 23.15 -8.76 40.38
N THR A 251 23.20 -8.03 41.50
CA THR A 251 23.16 -8.64 42.84
C THR A 251 21.86 -9.43 43.00
N GLY A 252 21.98 -10.75 43.21
CA GLY A 252 20.83 -11.67 43.31
C GLY A 252 20.57 -12.48 42.04
N PHE A 253 21.03 -12.03 40.86
CA PHE A 253 20.95 -12.83 39.62
C PHE A 253 21.81 -14.10 39.72
N PRO A 254 21.48 -15.16 38.96
CA PRO A 254 22.33 -16.34 38.87
C PRO A 254 23.69 -15.99 38.27
N ALA A 255 24.72 -16.74 38.67
CA ALA A 255 26.03 -16.67 38.01
C ALA A 255 25.97 -17.35 36.62
N GLY A 256 26.90 -17.00 35.74
CA GLY A 256 27.01 -17.58 34.40
C GLY A 256 26.62 -16.60 33.30
N LYS A 257 26.29 -17.14 32.13
CA LYS A 257 25.87 -16.34 30.96
C LYS A 257 24.43 -15.85 31.14
N LEU A 258 24.17 -14.64 30.64
CA LEU A 258 22.83 -14.07 30.58
C LEU A 258 22.43 -13.82 29.13
N GLY A 259 21.13 -13.91 28.86
CA GLY A 259 20.53 -13.68 27.54
C GLY A 259 19.86 -12.32 27.47
N ARG A 260 18.73 -12.24 26.76
CA ARG A 260 17.94 -11.01 26.70
C ARG A 260 17.37 -10.71 28.09
N ILE A 261 17.42 -9.44 28.48
CA ILE A 261 16.86 -8.94 29.73
C ILE A 261 15.92 -7.79 29.37
N ALA A 262 14.65 -7.89 29.76
CA ALA A 262 13.73 -6.76 29.73
C ALA A 262 13.59 -6.16 31.12
N ILE A 263 13.26 -4.87 31.18
CA ILE A 263 13.12 -4.16 32.45
C ILE A 263 11.97 -3.15 32.38
N ALA A 264 11.26 -2.99 33.49
CA ALA A 264 10.32 -1.90 33.70
C ALA A 264 10.48 -1.29 35.10
N VAL A 265 10.33 0.02 35.20
CA VAL A 265 10.28 0.79 36.46
C VAL A 265 8.84 1.18 36.72
N ALA A 266 8.33 0.95 37.92
CA ALA A 266 6.96 1.32 38.24
C ALA A 266 6.80 2.86 38.28
N PRO A 267 5.91 3.46 37.48
CA PRO A 267 5.75 4.91 37.46
C PRO A 267 5.29 5.52 38.80
N SER A 268 4.52 4.74 39.56
CA SER A 268 3.98 5.11 40.86
C SER A 268 4.99 4.97 42.02
N ASP A 269 6.06 4.18 41.86
CA ASP A 269 7.12 3.99 42.86
C ASP A 269 8.42 3.52 42.19
N SER A 270 9.35 4.46 41.96
CA SER A 270 10.63 4.18 41.30
C SER A 270 11.58 3.24 42.06
N THR A 271 11.23 2.81 43.28
CA THR A 271 11.98 1.76 43.98
C THR A 271 11.63 0.36 43.49
N ILE A 272 10.46 0.19 42.87
CA ILE A 272 9.94 -1.08 42.38
C ILE A 272 10.27 -1.26 40.91
N LEU A 273 11.03 -2.32 40.62
CA LEU A 273 11.41 -2.72 39.26
C LEU A 273 11.01 -4.17 39.04
N TYR A 274 10.60 -4.47 37.82
CA TYR A 274 10.47 -5.84 37.33
C TYR A 274 11.41 -6.07 36.17
N SER A 275 11.92 -7.30 36.06
CA SER A 275 12.77 -7.70 34.96
C SER A 275 12.49 -9.13 34.55
N VAL A 276 12.51 -9.41 33.24
CA VAL A 276 12.40 -10.77 32.71
C VAL A 276 13.77 -11.18 32.20
N LEU A 277 14.32 -12.27 32.75
CA LEU A 277 15.67 -12.73 32.48
C LEU A 277 15.68 -14.04 31.71
N GLU A 278 16.52 -14.09 30.68
CA GLU A 278 17.09 -15.32 30.12
C GLU A 278 18.44 -15.61 30.78
N THR A 279 18.63 -16.84 31.25
CA THR A 279 19.78 -17.25 32.06
C THR A 279 20.25 -18.65 31.68
N GLU A 280 21.50 -18.97 32.03
CA GLU A 280 22.09 -20.30 31.79
C GLU A 280 21.48 -21.42 32.65
N ASP A 281 20.85 -21.10 33.79
CA ASP A 281 20.05 -22.04 34.57
C ASP A 281 18.55 -21.87 34.23
N PRO A 282 17.92 -22.79 33.48
CA PRO A 282 16.52 -22.65 33.07
C PRO A 282 15.53 -22.46 34.23
N LYS A 283 15.87 -22.90 35.45
CA LYS A 283 15.02 -22.71 36.65
C LYS A 283 15.02 -21.27 37.16
N LYS A 284 15.98 -20.45 36.71
CA LYS A 284 16.17 -19.05 37.08
C LYS A 284 15.76 -18.08 35.97
N ASN A 285 15.23 -18.60 34.86
CA ASN A 285 14.55 -17.80 33.85
C ASN A 285 13.25 -17.21 34.40
N GLY A 286 12.79 -16.13 33.77
CA GLY A 286 11.47 -15.55 34.03
C GLY A 286 11.55 -14.26 34.82
N LEU A 287 10.57 -14.02 35.68
CA LEU A 287 10.36 -12.74 36.34
C LEU A 287 11.17 -12.57 37.61
N TRP A 288 11.80 -11.41 37.73
CA TRP A 288 12.55 -10.94 38.87
C TRP A 288 11.99 -9.59 39.32
N LYS A 289 12.06 -9.34 40.63
CA LYS A 289 11.63 -8.07 41.23
C LYS A 289 12.73 -7.47 42.09
N SER A 290 12.82 -6.15 42.04
CA SER A 290 13.60 -5.34 42.98
C SER A 290 12.65 -4.38 43.68
N THR A 291 12.85 -4.18 44.98
CA THR A 291 12.15 -3.16 45.79
C THR A 291 13.10 -2.06 46.28
N ASN A 292 14.32 -2.00 45.73
CA ASN A 292 15.36 -1.04 46.11
C ASN A 292 16.08 -0.46 44.89
N ALA A 293 15.32 -0.17 43.83
CA ALA A 293 15.81 0.47 42.61
C ALA A 293 16.98 -0.28 41.93
N GLY A 294 16.95 -1.61 41.94
CA GLY A 294 17.92 -2.49 41.28
C GLY A 294 19.15 -2.81 42.12
N ALA A 295 19.23 -2.40 43.39
CA ALA A 295 20.38 -2.74 44.23
C ALA A 295 20.48 -4.26 44.53
N SER A 296 19.34 -4.94 44.60
CA SER A 296 19.25 -6.41 44.69
C SER A 296 17.97 -6.95 44.07
N TRP A 297 18.02 -8.17 43.54
CA TRP A 297 16.90 -8.81 42.86
C TRP A 297 16.47 -10.13 43.51
N GLU A 298 15.17 -10.39 43.50
CA GLU A 298 14.55 -11.65 43.92
C GLU A 298 13.86 -12.31 42.72
N HIS A 299 14.11 -13.62 42.52
CA HIS A 299 13.41 -14.42 41.52
C HIS A 299 12.01 -14.75 42.01
N LEU A 300 10.99 -14.42 41.23
CA LEU A 300 9.58 -14.57 41.64
C LEU A 300 8.89 -15.73 40.95
N ASN A 301 9.02 -15.83 39.62
CA ASN A 301 8.17 -16.70 38.83
C ASN A 301 8.91 -17.13 37.54
N ASN A 302 8.78 -18.41 37.16
CA ASN A 302 9.35 -18.99 35.94
C ASN A 302 8.31 -19.76 35.10
N ASP A 303 7.03 -19.40 35.21
CA ASP A 303 5.94 -19.97 34.44
C ASP A 303 6.23 -19.87 32.94
N PHE A 304 5.74 -20.85 32.16
CA PHE A 304 6.04 -20.98 30.74
C PHE A 304 5.81 -19.67 29.95
N GLY A 305 4.69 -18.98 30.20
CA GLY A 305 4.36 -17.71 29.55
C GLY A 305 5.38 -16.59 29.81
N LEU A 306 6.18 -16.68 30.88
CA LEU A 306 7.22 -15.71 31.22
C LEU A 306 8.59 -16.05 30.63
N VAL A 307 8.84 -17.32 30.31
CA VAL A 307 10.18 -17.81 29.90
C VAL A 307 10.28 -18.23 28.43
N VAL A 308 9.14 -18.39 27.74
CA VAL A 308 9.13 -18.80 26.33
C VAL A 308 9.79 -17.74 25.44
N ARG A 309 10.72 -18.18 24.58
CA ARG A 309 11.46 -17.39 23.57
C ARG A 309 11.81 -15.96 24.03
N PRO A 310 12.72 -15.77 25.00
CA PRO A 310 13.00 -14.45 25.55
C PRO A 310 13.46 -13.43 24.50
N PHE A 311 14.22 -13.85 23.48
CA PHE A 311 14.64 -12.95 22.40
C PHE A 311 13.47 -12.29 21.64
N TYR A 312 12.30 -12.94 21.64
CA TYR A 312 11.10 -12.59 20.88
C TYR A 312 9.96 -12.05 21.78
N PHE A 313 9.87 -12.53 23.04
CA PHE A 313 8.78 -12.22 23.98
C PHE A 313 9.26 -11.70 25.34
N SER A 314 9.94 -10.55 25.35
CA SER A 314 10.48 -9.99 26.59
C SER A 314 9.71 -8.79 27.15
N ARG A 315 8.84 -8.13 26.36
CA ARG A 315 8.19 -6.87 26.78
C ARG A 315 7.41 -7.04 28.09
N ILE A 316 7.64 -6.13 29.03
CA ILE A 316 6.98 -6.07 30.34
C ILE A 316 6.55 -4.63 30.61
N VAL A 317 5.32 -4.44 31.09
CA VAL A 317 4.72 -3.12 31.34
C VAL A 317 4.02 -3.12 32.69
N ILE A 318 4.19 -2.04 33.44
CA ILE A 318 3.63 -1.89 34.79
C ILE A 318 2.51 -0.85 34.73
N ASP A 319 1.42 -1.11 35.43
CA ASP A 319 0.32 -0.14 35.53
C ASP A 319 0.82 1.20 36.12
N PRO A 320 0.43 2.34 35.54
CA PRO A 320 0.95 3.65 35.96
C PRO A 320 0.54 4.04 37.39
N LYS A 321 -0.50 3.42 37.95
CA LYS A 321 -1.08 3.77 39.26
C LYS A 321 -0.83 2.70 40.33
N ASN A 322 -0.56 1.45 39.94
CA ASN A 322 -0.39 0.34 40.87
C ASN A 322 0.78 -0.59 40.47
N PRO A 323 1.88 -0.63 41.24
CA PRO A 323 3.06 -1.43 40.90
C PRO A 323 2.85 -2.94 41.02
N ASP A 324 1.71 -3.40 41.54
CA ASP A 324 1.38 -4.83 41.62
C ASP A 324 0.64 -5.37 40.39
N ILE A 325 0.21 -4.49 39.49
CA ILE A 325 -0.41 -4.86 38.22
C ILE A 325 0.66 -4.81 37.13
N VAL A 326 0.93 -5.97 36.51
CA VAL A 326 2.02 -6.14 35.55
C VAL A 326 1.53 -6.93 34.35
N LEU A 327 1.78 -6.41 33.16
CA LEU A 327 1.55 -7.08 31.89
C LEU A 327 2.87 -7.59 31.30
N LYS A 328 2.83 -8.74 30.64
CA LYS A 328 3.98 -9.35 29.95
C LYS A 328 3.56 -9.88 28.59
N GLY A 329 4.28 -9.48 27.53
CA GLY A 329 4.09 -9.97 26.17
C GLY A 329 4.53 -11.42 26.02
N GLY A 330 4.00 -12.17 25.07
CA GLY A 330 4.24 -13.62 24.93
C GLY A 330 3.23 -14.25 23.99
N LEU A 331 3.21 -15.58 23.88
CA LEU A 331 2.30 -16.27 22.96
C LEU A 331 0.83 -15.83 23.08
N ASN A 332 0.31 -15.61 24.30
CA ASN A 332 -1.06 -15.14 24.54
C ASN A 332 -1.13 -13.84 25.35
N GLY A 333 0.04 -13.26 25.69
CA GLY A 333 0.16 -12.23 26.72
C GLY A 333 -0.28 -12.71 28.12
N SER A 334 0.13 -11.99 29.16
CA SER A 334 -0.23 -12.35 30.54
C SER A 334 -0.34 -11.13 31.45
N ILE A 335 -1.23 -11.20 32.44
CA ILE A 335 -1.44 -10.19 33.46
C ILE A 335 -1.28 -10.76 34.87
N SER A 336 -0.54 -10.05 35.71
CA SER A 336 -0.47 -10.23 37.16
C SER A 336 -1.21 -9.09 37.84
N ARG A 337 -1.84 -9.38 38.99
CA ARG A 337 -2.44 -8.36 39.87
C ARG A 337 -1.99 -8.49 41.33
N ASP A 338 -0.96 -9.28 41.59
CA ASP A 338 -0.44 -9.59 42.93
C ASP A 338 1.08 -9.35 43.07
N GLY A 339 1.61 -8.46 42.22
CA GLY A 339 3.01 -8.09 42.24
C GLY A 339 3.94 -9.12 41.60
N GLY A 340 3.46 -9.84 40.58
CA GLY A 340 4.22 -10.78 39.77
C GLY A 340 4.27 -12.20 40.33
N LYS A 341 3.48 -12.52 41.36
CA LYS A 341 3.49 -13.85 41.99
C LYS A 341 2.73 -14.84 41.12
N THR A 342 1.56 -14.44 40.60
CA THR A 342 0.74 -15.26 39.70
C THR A 342 0.34 -14.50 38.44
N PHE A 343 0.31 -15.21 37.32
CA PHE A 343 -0.11 -14.65 36.03
C PHE A 343 -1.33 -15.40 35.48
N LYS A 344 -2.16 -14.67 34.75
CA LYS A 344 -3.26 -15.21 33.94
C LYS A 344 -3.09 -14.77 32.50
N SER A 345 -3.48 -15.61 31.56
CA SER A 345 -3.54 -15.23 30.14
C SER A 345 -4.53 -14.10 29.92
N LEU A 346 -4.25 -13.25 28.94
CA LEU A 346 -5.20 -12.26 28.44
C LEU A 346 -6.32 -12.94 27.64
N GLY A 347 -7.36 -12.18 27.32
CA GLY A 347 -8.47 -12.60 26.47
C GLY A 347 -8.04 -13.01 25.06
N ASN A 348 -8.95 -13.64 24.33
CA ASN A 348 -8.68 -14.14 22.97
C ASN A 348 -8.31 -12.99 22.00
N MET A 349 -7.18 -13.14 21.31
CA MET A 349 -6.67 -12.29 20.24
C MET A 349 -5.65 -13.09 19.42
N HIS A 350 -5.04 -12.50 18.39
CA HIS A 350 -3.92 -13.14 17.69
C HIS A 350 -2.76 -13.42 18.66
N SER A 351 -2.05 -14.54 18.47
CA SER A 351 -0.89 -14.87 19.30
C SER A 351 0.29 -13.92 19.04
N ASP A 352 1.36 -14.11 19.81
CA ASP A 352 2.63 -13.39 19.67
C ASP A 352 2.49 -11.90 20.00
N ILE A 353 2.33 -11.64 21.30
CA ILE A 353 2.17 -10.29 21.85
C ILE A 353 3.55 -9.65 22.03
N HIS A 354 3.80 -8.63 21.22
CA HIS A 354 5.07 -7.91 21.15
C HIS A 354 5.08 -6.61 21.94
N ASP A 355 3.93 -5.94 22.05
CA ASP A 355 3.82 -4.75 22.88
C ASP A 355 2.46 -4.57 23.54
N LEU A 356 2.45 -3.86 24.67
CA LEU A 356 1.27 -3.68 25.52
C LEU A 356 1.28 -2.27 26.09
N ALA A 357 0.13 -1.61 26.15
CA ALA A 357 0.03 -0.30 26.77
C ALA A 357 -1.22 -0.20 27.65
N PHE A 358 -1.07 0.46 28.80
CA PHE A 358 -2.20 0.89 29.61
C PHE A 358 -2.69 2.25 29.13
N HIS A 359 -4.00 2.46 29.16
CA HIS A 359 -4.56 3.79 29.00
C HIS A 359 -4.13 4.68 30.18
N ILE A 360 -3.70 5.91 29.87
CA ILE A 360 -3.11 6.85 30.84
C ILE A 360 -4.01 7.15 32.06
N ASN A 361 -5.33 7.04 31.90
CA ASN A 361 -6.29 7.37 32.95
C ASN A 361 -7.07 6.17 33.49
N ASP A 362 -6.99 5.00 32.88
CA ASP A 362 -7.87 3.86 33.20
C ASP A 362 -7.16 2.52 33.01
N SER A 363 -6.87 1.84 34.12
CA SER A 363 -6.15 0.57 34.16
C SER A 363 -6.92 -0.61 33.54
N ASP A 364 -8.23 -0.48 33.32
CA ASP A 364 -9.03 -1.51 32.65
C ASP A 364 -8.97 -1.40 31.12
N VAL A 365 -8.49 -0.27 30.59
CA VAL A 365 -8.29 -0.09 29.16
C VAL A 365 -6.85 -0.46 28.79
N ILE A 366 -6.71 -1.52 28.00
CA ILE A 366 -5.43 -2.12 27.60
C ILE A 366 -5.38 -2.21 26.08
N TYR A 367 -4.25 -1.83 25.52
CA TYR A 367 -3.93 -1.97 24.11
C TYR A 367 -2.86 -3.07 23.95
N SER A 368 -3.00 -3.89 22.92
CA SER A 368 -2.09 -5.00 22.64
C SER A 368 -1.66 -4.97 21.19
N GLY A 369 -0.35 -5.00 20.95
CA GLY A 369 0.29 -5.14 19.66
C GLY A 369 0.76 -6.59 19.48
N THR A 370 0.32 -7.21 18.39
CA THR A 370 0.50 -8.65 18.12
C THR A 370 1.06 -8.87 16.71
N ASP A 371 1.35 -10.11 16.33
CA ASP A 371 1.62 -10.49 14.93
C ASP A 371 0.40 -10.33 14.00
N GLY A 372 -0.80 -10.19 14.56
CA GLY A 372 -2.06 -9.95 13.84
C GLY A 372 -2.65 -8.56 14.05
N GLY A 373 -1.83 -7.55 14.37
CA GLY A 373 -2.25 -6.15 14.48
C GLY A 373 -2.51 -5.65 15.90
N VAL A 374 -3.28 -4.56 16.00
CA VAL A 374 -3.62 -3.89 17.26
C VAL A 374 -4.98 -4.38 17.77
N TYR A 375 -5.03 -4.66 19.07
CA TYR A 375 -6.24 -5.03 19.79
C TYR A 375 -6.50 -4.11 20.98
N ARG A 376 -7.78 -3.94 21.33
CA ARG A 376 -8.23 -3.11 22.46
C ARG A 376 -9.08 -3.91 23.43
N SER A 377 -8.85 -3.70 24.72
CA SER A 377 -9.69 -4.21 25.79
C SER A 377 -10.24 -3.05 26.61
N TRP A 378 -11.51 -3.16 27.02
CA TRP A 378 -12.19 -2.19 27.89
C TRP A 378 -12.51 -2.75 29.29
N ASN A 379 -12.06 -3.97 29.60
CA ASN A 379 -12.43 -4.70 30.82
C ASN A 379 -11.25 -5.46 31.45
N GLY A 380 -10.11 -4.79 31.54
CA GLY A 380 -8.94 -5.27 32.25
C GLY A 380 -8.25 -6.48 31.62
N GLY A 381 -8.39 -6.64 30.30
CA GLY A 381 -7.74 -7.67 29.49
C GLY A 381 -8.58 -8.93 29.31
N THR A 382 -9.89 -8.90 29.57
CA THR A 382 -10.75 -10.09 29.48
C THR A 382 -11.24 -10.34 28.05
N THR A 383 -11.58 -9.29 27.32
CA THR A 383 -12.02 -9.36 25.91
C THR A 383 -11.28 -8.34 25.08
N PHE A 384 -10.82 -8.75 23.90
CA PHE A 384 -10.10 -7.89 22.97
C PHE A 384 -10.85 -7.80 21.64
N GLU A 385 -10.95 -6.58 21.11
CA GLU A 385 -11.45 -6.29 19.75
C GLU A 385 -10.29 -5.86 18.85
N ILE A 386 -10.29 -6.33 17.60
CA ILE A 386 -9.27 -5.98 16.61
C ILE A 386 -9.55 -4.60 16.00
N VAL A 387 -8.47 -3.89 15.64
CA VAL A 387 -8.52 -2.68 14.81
C VAL A 387 -8.46 -3.08 13.33
N GLU A 388 -9.60 -2.97 12.63
CA GLU A 388 -9.77 -3.51 11.28
C GLU A 388 -9.33 -2.56 10.15
N ASN A 389 -8.73 -1.41 10.47
CA ASN A 389 -8.32 -0.39 9.50
C ASN A 389 -6.81 -0.31 9.23
N LEU A 390 -6.03 -1.29 9.72
CA LEU A 390 -4.58 -1.39 9.55
C LEU A 390 -4.21 -2.44 8.47
N PRO A 391 -4.07 -2.06 7.18
CA PRO A 391 -3.70 -2.96 6.08
C PRO A 391 -2.19 -3.23 6.08
N ILE A 392 -1.66 -3.76 7.17
CA ILE A 392 -0.22 -3.97 7.39
C ILE A 392 0.20 -5.44 7.27
N SER A 393 -0.56 -6.21 6.50
CA SER A 393 -0.31 -7.63 6.30
C SER A 393 1.00 -7.91 5.57
N GLN A 394 1.63 -9.02 5.97
CA GLN A 394 3.00 -9.38 5.61
C GLN A 394 3.04 -10.58 4.65
N PHE A 395 2.83 -10.35 3.36
CA PHE A 395 2.88 -11.40 2.35
C PHE A 395 4.31 -11.86 2.07
N TYR A 396 4.49 -13.19 1.98
CA TYR A 396 5.72 -13.77 1.42
C TYR A 396 5.64 -13.95 -0.08
N HIS A 397 4.50 -14.41 -0.57
CA HIS A 397 4.27 -14.73 -1.96
C HIS A 397 2.82 -14.44 -2.33
N ILE A 398 2.60 -14.11 -3.60
CA ILE A 398 1.26 -13.95 -4.17
C ILE A 398 1.15 -14.69 -5.51
N SER A 399 -0.08 -15.01 -5.90
CA SER A 399 -0.44 -15.41 -7.25
C SER A 399 -1.82 -14.83 -7.63
N VAL A 400 -2.19 -14.88 -8.90
CA VAL A 400 -3.48 -14.38 -9.41
C VAL A 400 -4.17 -15.42 -10.27
N ASP A 401 -5.49 -15.28 -10.44
CA ASP A 401 -6.26 -16.06 -11.40
C ASP A 401 -6.81 -15.23 -12.58
N ASN A 402 -7.69 -15.86 -13.36
CA ASN A 402 -8.35 -15.28 -14.52
C ASN A 402 -9.85 -15.05 -14.30
N ALA A 403 -10.32 -14.98 -13.04
CA ALA A 403 -11.70 -14.57 -12.76
C ALA A 403 -11.89 -13.08 -13.11
N GLU A 404 -13.14 -12.61 -13.20
CA GLU A 404 -13.46 -11.20 -13.40
C GLU A 404 -14.48 -10.75 -12.32
N PRO A 405 -14.07 -9.91 -11.35
CA PRO A 405 -12.69 -9.48 -11.10
C PRO A 405 -11.80 -10.66 -10.68
N TYR A 406 -10.50 -10.60 -11.01
CA TYR A 406 -9.55 -11.68 -10.65
C TYR A 406 -9.31 -11.72 -9.15
N ASN A 407 -8.98 -12.90 -8.63
CA ASN A 407 -8.58 -13.06 -7.24
C ASN A 407 -7.05 -13.00 -7.09
N VAL A 408 -6.63 -12.48 -5.95
CA VAL A 408 -5.25 -12.51 -5.47
C VAL A 408 -5.16 -13.54 -4.34
N TYR A 409 -4.19 -14.43 -4.43
CA TYR A 409 -3.92 -15.49 -3.47
C TYR A 409 -2.58 -15.21 -2.81
N GLY A 410 -2.42 -15.50 -1.53
CA GLY A 410 -1.11 -15.37 -0.88
C GLY A 410 -1.09 -15.84 0.56
N GLY A 411 0.12 -16.16 1.01
CA GLY A 411 0.40 -16.55 2.39
C GLY A 411 1.09 -15.43 3.16
N LEU A 412 0.75 -15.34 4.45
CA LEU A 412 1.19 -14.30 5.36
C LEU A 412 2.05 -14.86 6.49
N GLN A 413 3.00 -14.05 6.95
CA GLN A 413 3.71 -14.27 8.21
C GLN A 413 2.75 -14.42 9.39
N ASP A 414 2.80 -15.55 10.10
CA ASP A 414 2.00 -15.93 11.27
C ASP A 414 0.46 -15.89 11.12
N ASN A 415 -0.05 -15.42 9.97
CA ASN A 415 -1.45 -15.07 9.74
C ASN A 415 -2.15 -15.99 8.71
N GLY A 416 -1.56 -17.12 8.36
CA GLY A 416 -2.14 -18.13 7.47
C GLY A 416 -2.15 -17.76 5.98
N SER A 417 -2.97 -18.46 5.21
CA SER A 417 -3.08 -18.32 3.75
C SER A 417 -4.47 -17.85 3.34
N TRP A 418 -4.55 -16.94 2.38
CA TRP A 418 -5.79 -16.25 2.02
C TRP A 418 -5.94 -16.04 0.51
N TYR A 419 -7.18 -15.78 0.08
CA TYR A 419 -7.45 -15.16 -1.21
C TYR A 419 -8.65 -14.21 -1.18
N GLY A 420 -8.66 -13.21 -2.06
CA GLY A 420 -9.72 -12.21 -2.18
C GLY A 420 -9.71 -11.53 -3.55
N PRO A 421 -10.80 -10.84 -3.94
CA PRO A 421 -10.93 -10.26 -5.26
C PRO A 421 -10.14 -8.94 -5.39
N SER A 422 -9.71 -8.62 -6.60
CA SER A 422 -9.02 -7.35 -6.92
C SER A 422 -9.95 -6.13 -6.91
N SER A 423 -11.26 -6.34 -6.91
CA SER A 423 -12.31 -5.31 -6.75
C SER A 423 -13.60 -5.96 -6.21
N SER A 424 -14.40 -5.22 -5.46
CA SER A 424 -15.67 -5.69 -4.86
C SER A 424 -16.66 -4.53 -4.74
N PRO A 425 -18.00 -4.75 -4.77
CA PRO A 425 -18.97 -3.68 -4.58
C PRO A 425 -18.75 -2.89 -3.27
N GLY A 426 -18.56 -1.57 -3.42
CA GLY A 426 -18.20 -0.67 -2.32
C GLY A 426 -16.72 -0.68 -1.91
N GLY A 427 -15.87 -1.44 -2.61
CA GLY A 427 -14.46 -1.65 -2.29
C GLY A 427 -14.22 -3.02 -1.65
N VAL A 428 -12.95 -3.45 -1.63
CA VAL A 428 -12.53 -4.75 -1.08
C VAL A 428 -12.49 -4.66 0.44
N ASN A 429 -13.39 -5.37 1.11
CA ASN A 429 -13.56 -5.34 2.56
C ASN A 429 -13.10 -6.65 3.21
N ALA A 430 -13.02 -6.67 4.55
CA ALA A 430 -12.71 -7.87 5.33
C ALA A 430 -13.55 -9.10 4.92
N ARG A 431 -14.85 -8.89 4.64
CA ARG A 431 -15.80 -9.95 4.22
C ARG A 431 -15.47 -10.63 2.89
N ASP A 432 -14.61 -10.02 2.08
CA ASP A 432 -14.29 -10.53 0.73
C ASP A 432 -13.08 -11.48 0.72
N TRP A 433 -12.35 -11.58 1.85
CA TRP A 433 -11.17 -12.43 1.99
C TRP A 433 -11.51 -13.79 2.61
N ASN A 434 -10.95 -14.85 2.05
CA ASN A 434 -11.23 -16.23 2.42
C ASN A 434 -9.94 -16.95 2.85
N SER A 435 -9.95 -17.60 4.01
CA SER A 435 -8.82 -18.39 4.49
C SER A 435 -8.77 -19.76 3.80
N VAL A 436 -7.55 -20.18 3.41
CA VAL A 436 -7.27 -21.44 2.73
C VAL A 436 -6.07 -22.19 3.33
N GLY A 437 -5.57 -21.75 4.49
CA GLY A 437 -4.46 -22.37 5.20
C GLY A 437 -4.13 -21.65 6.51
N TYR A 438 -3.36 -22.32 7.38
CA TYR A 438 -2.97 -21.85 8.72
C TYR A 438 -1.45 -21.75 8.85
N GLY A 439 -0.96 -21.30 10.01
CA GLY A 439 0.47 -21.14 10.32
C GLY A 439 1.07 -19.91 9.65
N ASP A 440 2.38 -19.92 9.40
CA ASP A 440 2.98 -19.04 8.41
C ASP A 440 2.51 -19.52 7.04
N GLY A 441 1.66 -18.75 6.38
CA GLY A 441 1.34 -19.02 4.99
C GLY A 441 2.47 -18.51 4.10
N PHE A 442 2.85 -19.26 3.07
CA PHE A 442 3.78 -18.75 2.06
C PHE A 442 3.16 -18.81 0.66
N ARG A 443 3.38 -19.89 -0.08
CA ARG A 443 2.87 -20.03 -1.45
C ARG A 443 1.41 -20.46 -1.44
N VAL A 444 0.58 -19.71 -2.15
CA VAL A 444 -0.80 -20.09 -2.45
C VAL A 444 -0.99 -20.04 -3.96
N LEU A 445 -1.38 -21.18 -4.54
CA LEU A 445 -1.47 -21.35 -5.98
C LEU A 445 -2.86 -21.82 -6.39
N LYS A 446 -3.38 -21.25 -7.46
CA LYS A 446 -4.63 -21.68 -8.07
C LYS A 446 -4.37 -22.80 -9.08
N HIS A 447 -5.14 -23.89 -9.00
CA HIS A 447 -5.11 -24.90 -10.06
C HIS A 447 -5.54 -24.26 -11.41
N PRO A 448 -4.82 -24.48 -12.52
CA PRO A 448 -5.08 -23.80 -13.80
C PRO A 448 -6.49 -23.96 -14.40
N THR A 449 -7.17 -25.08 -14.14
CA THR A 449 -8.45 -25.43 -14.81
C THR A 449 -9.58 -25.85 -13.88
N LYS A 450 -9.31 -26.19 -12.62
CA LYS A 450 -10.31 -26.66 -11.63
C LYS A 450 -10.44 -25.66 -10.50
N ASN A 451 -11.57 -25.59 -9.78
CA ASN A 451 -11.72 -24.71 -8.61
C ASN A 451 -11.03 -25.27 -7.34
N ILE A 452 -9.73 -25.53 -7.48
CA ILE A 452 -8.84 -26.04 -6.43
C ILE A 452 -7.78 -24.97 -6.12
N VAL A 453 -7.43 -24.85 -4.83
CA VAL A 453 -6.36 -23.99 -4.30
C VAL A 453 -5.35 -24.88 -3.58
N TYR A 454 -4.07 -24.62 -3.79
CA TYR A 454 -2.97 -25.20 -3.04
C TYR A 454 -2.40 -24.16 -2.08
N SER A 455 -2.08 -24.59 -0.86
CA SER A 455 -1.43 -23.75 0.16
C SER A 455 -0.49 -24.59 0.99
N GLU A 456 0.45 -23.95 1.68
CA GLU A 456 1.42 -24.62 2.55
C GLU A 456 1.71 -23.79 3.80
N MET A 457 2.33 -24.44 4.78
CA MET A 457 2.83 -23.84 6.00
C MET A 457 4.32 -24.15 6.23
N GLN A 458 4.92 -23.43 7.17
CA GLN A 458 6.35 -23.46 7.46
C GLN A 458 6.97 -24.87 7.46
N GLY A 459 8.14 -24.99 6.82
CA GLY A 459 8.84 -26.28 6.74
C GLY A 459 8.11 -27.32 5.89
N ALA A 460 7.14 -26.90 5.08
CA ALA A 460 6.18 -27.78 4.42
C ALA A 460 5.51 -28.77 5.38
N GLU A 461 5.41 -28.45 6.68
CA GLU A 461 4.84 -29.37 7.69
C GLU A 461 3.43 -29.83 7.32
N ASN A 462 2.70 -28.98 6.60
CA ASN A 462 1.56 -29.40 5.79
C ASN A 462 1.57 -28.69 4.44
N VAL A 463 1.07 -29.40 3.43
CA VAL A 463 0.70 -28.85 2.14
C VAL A 463 -0.74 -29.26 1.89
N TRP A 464 -1.63 -28.31 1.64
CA TRP A 464 -3.05 -28.54 1.49
C TRP A 464 -3.50 -28.37 0.05
N ARG A 465 -4.41 -29.25 -0.37
CA ARG A 465 -5.27 -29.08 -1.53
C ARG A 465 -6.69 -28.79 -1.03
N TYR A 466 -7.18 -27.60 -1.30
CA TYR A 466 -8.53 -27.16 -0.95
C TYR A 466 -9.43 -27.14 -2.19
N ASP A 467 -10.50 -27.95 -2.16
CA ASP A 467 -11.57 -27.96 -3.15
C ASP A 467 -12.63 -26.94 -2.73
N VAL A 468 -12.67 -25.80 -3.41
CA VAL A 468 -13.52 -24.65 -3.07
C VAL A 468 -14.99 -24.99 -3.25
N ASP A 469 -15.34 -25.71 -4.32
CA ASP A 469 -16.74 -26.06 -4.63
C ASP A 469 -17.33 -27.02 -3.60
N ARG A 470 -16.49 -27.93 -3.06
CA ARG A 470 -16.92 -28.96 -2.08
C ARG A 470 -16.65 -28.57 -0.64
N ASN A 471 -15.94 -27.47 -0.40
CA ASN A 471 -15.42 -27.07 0.92
C ASN A 471 -14.69 -28.25 1.60
N ARG A 472 -13.66 -28.80 0.93
CA ARG A 472 -12.89 -29.96 1.42
C ARG A 472 -11.40 -29.74 1.30
N THR A 473 -10.69 -29.98 2.39
CA THR A 473 -9.22 -29.94 2.46
C THR A 473 -8.63 -31.34 2.48
N LYS A 474 -7.52 -31.55 1.77
CA LYS A 474 -6.70 -32.76 1.82
C LYS A 474 -5.23 -32.38 2.00
N THR A 475 -4.51 -33.04 2.90
CA THR A 475 -3.05 -32.93 2.99
C THR A 475 -2.39 -33.74 1.88
N ILE A 476 -1.45 -33.13 1.17
CA ILE A 476 -0.77 -33.66 -0.02
C ILE A 476 0.76 -33.49 0.04
N GLN A 477 1.33 -33.26 1.23
CA GLN A 477 2.78 -33.10 1.43
C GLN A 477 3.57 -34.31 0.90
N PRO A 478 4.72 -34.12 0.22
CA PRO A 478 5.65 -35.21 -0.06
C PRO A 478 6.20 -35.83 1.24
N LEU A 479 6.15 -37.15 1.35
CA LEU A 479 6.65 -37.91 2.50
C LEU A 479 7.80 -38.84 2.08
N PRO A 480 8.80 -39.08 2.95
CA PRO A 480 9.89 -40.01 2.64
C PRO A 480 9.37 -41.44 2.51
N GLU A 481 9.82 -42.16 1.48
CA GLU A 481 9.59 -43.59 1.33
C GLU A 481 10.70 -44.40 2.02
N LYS A 482 10.47 -45.72 2.16
CA LYS A 482 11.44 -46.61 2.80
C LYS A 482 12.75 -46.63 2.02
N GLY A 483 13.81 -46.11 2.63
CA GLY A 483 15.15 -46.06 2.06
C GLY A 483 15.56 -44.67 1.58
N ASP A 484 14.63 -43.71 1.57
CA ASP A 484 14.94 -42.32 1.30
C ASP A 484 15.73 -41.68 2.46
N ALA A 485 16.49 -40.64 2.11
CA ALA A 485 17.04 -39.74 3.11
C ALA A 485 15.91 -38.92 3.76
N GLU A 486 16.17 -38.43 4.97
CA GLU A 486 15.28 -37.45 5.60
C GLU A 486 15.11 -36.22 4.70
N LEU A 487 13.87 -35.82 4.47
CA LEU A 487 13.54 -34.66 3.65
C LEU A 487 13.77 -33.38 4.44
N ARG A 488 14.45 -32.41 3.82
CA ARG A 488 14.73 -31.10 4.39
C ARG A 488 13.98 -30.05 3.57
N PHE A 489 12.96 -29.45 4.17
CA PHE A 489 12.20 -28.38 3.56
C PHE A 489 12.65 -27.05 4.15
N ASN A 490 12.68 -26.00 3.32
CA ASN A 490 12.91 -24.65 3.80
C ASN A 490 11.74 -24.19 4.68
N TRP A 491 11.96 -23.17 5.52
CA TRP A 491 10.86 -22.43 6.18
C TRP A 491 9.80 -22.02 5.16
N ASN A 492 10.23 -21.51 4.01
CA ASN A 492 9.40 -21.11 2.88
C ASN A 492 9.66 -22.07 1.71
N ALA A 493 9.04 -23.25 1.74
CA ALA A 493 9.34 -24.32 0.80
C ALA A 493 8.64 -24.07 -0.56
N PRO A 494 9.35 -24.11 -1.70
CA PRO A 494 8.76 -23.69 -2.95
C PRO A 494 7.81 -24.76 -3.52
N MET A 495 6.69 -24.28 -4.03
CA MET A 495 5.73 -25.04 -4.85
C MET A 495 5.48 -24.34 -6.18
N ALA A 496 5.12 -25.11 -7.20
CA ALA A 496 4.72 -24.59 -8.51
C ALA A 496 3.65 -25.47 -9.16
N VAL A 497 2.77 -24.84 -9.94
CA VAL A 497 1.85 -25.52 -10.88
C VAL A 497 2.41 -25.41 -12.30
N SER A 498 2.09 -26.36 -13.16
CA SER A 498 2.59 -26.33 -14.55
C SER A 498 1.67 -25.51 -15.47
N GLU A 499 2.27 -24.71 -16.36
CA GLU A 499 1.55 -24.07 -17.47
C GLU A 499 1.22 -25.07 -18.60
N HIS A 500 1.92 -26.20 -18.65
CA HIS A 500 1.82 -27.19 -19.73
C HIS A 500 0.93 -28.38 -19.37
N GLN A 501 0.87 -28.75 -18.09
CA GLN A 501 0.10 -29.89 -17.59
C GLN A 501 -0.75 -29.48 -16.37
N PRO A 502 -2.07 -29.28 -16.52
CA PRO A 502 -2.89 -28.67 -15.47
C PRO A 502 -2.88 -29.38 -14.11
N ASP A 503 -2.74 -30.71 -14.08
CA ASP A 503 -2.75 -31.52 -12.85
C ASP A 503 -1.35 -31.73 -12.26
N ARG A 504 -0.31 -31.25 -12.96
CA ARG A 504 1.07 -31.33 -12.49
C ARG A 504 1.32 -30.31 -11.39
N PHE A 505 1.92 -30.79 -10.32
CA PHE A 505 2.26 -30.00 -9.14
C PHE A 505 3.67 -30.34 -8.68
N TYR A 506 4.46 -29.32 -8.38
CA TYR A 506 5.83 -29.44 -7.90
C TYR A 506 5.92 -28.98 -6.45
N MET A 507 6.80 -29.62 -5.68
CA MET A 507 7.25 -29.19 -4.36
C MET A 507 8.76 -29.44 -4.27
N ALA A 508 9.50 -28.62 -3.52
CA ALA A 508 10.92 -28.85 -3.34
C ALA A 508 11.36 -28.93 -1.86
N SER A 509 12.21 -29.91 -1.60
CA SER A 509 12.99 -30.10 -0.37
C SER A 509 14.47 -29.81 -0.69
N GLN A 510 15.41 -30.68 -0.33
CA GLN A 510 16.69 -30.77 -1.05
C GLN A 510 16.57 -31.42 -2.44
N PHE A 511 15.42 -32.06 -2.71
CA PHE A 511 15.05 -32.69 -3.97
C PHE A 511 13.84 -31.99 -4.62
N VAL A 512 13.74 -32.07 -5.94
CA VAL A 512 12.55 -31.70 -6.71
C VAL A 512 11.58 -32.88 -6.73
N HIS A 513 10.39 -32.67 -6.16
CA HIS A 513 9.28 -33.60 -6.18
C HIS A 513 8.26 -33.16 -7.23
N VAL A 514 7.78 -34.11 -8.04
CA VAL A 514 6.70 -33.87 -9.01
C VAL A 514 5.56 -34.85 -8.76
N SER A 515 4.35 -34.32 -8.83
CA SER A 515 3.09 -35.05 -8.86
C SER A 515 2.42 -34.79 -10.22
N GLU A 516 1.80 -35.81 -10.80
CA GLU A 516 0.97 -35.68 -12.02
C GLU A 516 -0.53 -35.83 -11.71
N ASP A 517 -0.91 -35.93 -10.43
CA ASP A 517 -2.28 -36.19 -9.96
C ASP A 517 -2.68 -35.26 -8.80
N MET A 518 -2.31 -33.98 -8.90
CA MET A 518 -2.67 -32.92 -7.94
C MET A 518 -2.19 -33.17 -6.49
N GLY A 519 -1.05 -33.85 -6.31
CA GLY A 519 -0.40 -34.13 -5.03
C GLY A 519 -0.81 -35.45 -4.38
N ASP A 520 -1.48 -36.34 -5.11
CA ASP A 520 -1.88 -37.65 -4.56
C ASP A 520 -0.71 -38.64 -4.55
N THR A 521 0.21 -38.54 -5.53
CA THR A 521 1.45 -39.31 -5.61
C THR A 521 2.64 -38.44 -5.98
N TRP A 522 3.82 -38.77 -5.45
CA TRP A 522 5.04 -37.98 -5.63
C TRP A 522 6.17 -38.80 -6.23
N LYS A 523 6.96 -38.16 -7.08
CA LYS A 523 8.19 -38.71 -7.65
C LYS A 523 9.34 -37.71 -7.51
N ILE A 524 10.48 -38.17 -7.00
CA ILE A 524 11.72 -37.41 -7.00
C ILE A 524 12.34 -37.43 -8.42
N ILE A 525 12.63 -36.24 -8.97
CA ILE A 525 13.23 -36.06 -10.30
C ILE A 525 14.58 -35.32 -10.24
N SER A 526 15.26 -35.34 -9.10
CA SER A 526 16.59 -34.76 -8.95
C SER A 526 17.43 -35.55 -7.94
N PRO A 527 18.78 -35.44 -8.00
CA PRO A 527 19.61 -35.70 -6.82
C PRO A 527 19.42 -34.59 -5.77
N ASP A 528 20.17 -34.65 -4.67
CA ASP A 528 20.27 -33.53 -3.72
C ASP A 528 20.94 -32.36 -4.45
N LEU A 529 20.20 -31.26 -4.64
CA LEU A 529 20.64 -30.11 -5.43
C LEU A 529 21.36 -29.03 -4.57
N THR A 530 21.63 -29.35 -3.31
CA THR A 530 22.22 -28.42 -2.34
C THR A 530 23.70 -28.75 -2.15
N THR A 531 24.41 -27.95 -1.35
CA THR A 531 25.78 -28.27 -0.90
C THR A 531 25.80 -29.44 0.09
N ASN A 532 24.65 -29.73 0.72
CA ASN A 532 24.48 -30.74 1.76
C ASN A 532 25.52 -30.63 2.90
N ASP A 533 25.93 -29.40 3.23
CA ASP A 533 26.85 -29.13 4.33
C ASP A 533 26.21 -29.50 5.68
N LYS A 534 26.68 -30.59 6.27
CA LYS A 534 26.15 -31.11 7.54
C LYS A 534 26.33 -30.15 8.72
N ASN A 535 27.31 -29.25 8.67
CA ASN A 535 27.50 -28.27 9.74
C ASN A 535 26.39 -27.21 9.78
N LYS A 536 25.61 -27.09 8.69
CA LYS A 536 24.49 -26.17 8.57
C LYS A 536 23.12 -26.84 8.76
N GLN A 537 23.10 -28.10 9.19
CA GLN A 537 21.88 -28.90 9.36
C GLN A 537 21.59 -29.24 10.84
N ASP A 538 22.40 -28.78 11.80
CA ASP A 538 22.20 -29.04 13.23
C ASP A 538 21.33 -27.98 13.92
N GLN A 539 20.04 -28.00 13.59
CA GLN A 539 19.04 -27.07 14.15
C GLN A 539 18.80 -27.28 15.64
N SER A 540 19.08 -28.49 16.14
CA SER A 540 18.87 -28.85 17.56
C SER A 540 19.74 -28.03 18.51
N SER A 541 20.81 -27.44 18.00
CA SER A 541 21.74 -26.58 18.73
C SER A 541 21.40 -25.08 18.66
N SER A 542 20.41 -24.69 17.85
CA SER A 542 20.02 -23.29 17.67
C SER A 542 19.30 -22.74 18.92
N GLY A 543 19.54 -21.46 19.21
CA GLY A 543 18.89 -20.69 20.28
C GLY A 543 19.87 -20.13 21.33
N GLY A 544 21.00 -20.79 21.57
CA GLY A 544 21.95 -20.40 22.61
C GLY A 544 21.46 -20.81 24.01
N LEU A 545 21.22 -19.85 24.91
CA LEU A 545 20.77 -20.14 26.28
C LEU A 545 19.36 -20.76 26.33
N SER A 546 18.47 -20.36 25.43
CA SER A 546 17.16 -20.98 25.23
C SER A 546 17.11 -21.61 23.85
N VAL A 547 16.88 -22.92 23.77
CA VAL A 547 16.75 -23.61 22.48
C VAL A 547 15.60 -23.03 21.67
N ASP A 548 15.85 -22.73 20.40
CA ASP A 548 14.84 -22.33 19.42
C ASP A 548 15.03 -23.18 18.17
N ASN A 549 14.34 -24.32 18.16
CA ASN A 549 14.26 -25.22 17.02
C ASN A 549 12.88 -25.10 16.38
N SER A 550 12.71 -24.02 15.64
CA SER A 550 11.43 -23.68 15.03
C SER A 550 11.26 -24.33 13.65
N GLY A 551 12.36 -24.60 12.94
CA GLY A 551 12.39 -24.91 11.52
C GLY A 551 12.86 -23.72 10.65
N ALA A 552 12.87 -22.49 11.18
CA ALA A 552 13.31 -21.30 10.45
C ALA A 552 14.82 -21.31 10.17
N GLU A 553 15.55 -22.13 10.92
CA GLU A 553 16.98 -22.37 10.79
C GLU A 553 17.30 -23.53 9.84
N ASN A 554 16.28 -24.12 9.17
CA ASN A 554 16.47 -25.13 8.14
C ASN A 554 17.27 -24.55 6.97
N HIS A 555 18.36 -25.23 6.62
CA HIS A 555 19.26 -24.79 5.55
C HIS A 555 19.72 -25.97 4.69
N THR A 556 20.39 -25.68 3.57
CA THR A 556 20.73 -26.65 2.51
C THR A 556 19.46 -27.28 1.94
N THR A 557 18.60 -26.40 1.42
CA THR A 557 17.29 -26.68 0.85
C THR A 557 17.08 -25.92 -0.46
N ILE A 558 16.24 -26.44 -1.36
CA ILE A 558 15.77 -25.69 -2.53
C ILE A 558 14.79 -24.64 -2.04
N PHE A 559 14.97 -23.40 -2.48
CA PHE A 559 14.16 -22.25 -2.09
C PHE A 559 13.26 -21.72 -3.22
N THR A 560 13.65 -21.94 -4.47
CA THR A 560 12.85 -21.52 -5.64
C THR A 560 12.87 -22.58 -6.73
N ILE A 561 11.73 -22.77 -7.39
CA ILE A 561 11.56 -23.63 -8.57
C ILE A 561 10.79 -22.87 -9.65
N ALA A 562 11.27 -22.94 -10.88
CA ALA A 562 10.63 -22.31 -12.03
C ALA A 562 10.62 -23.26 -13.24
N GLU A 563 9.44 -23.76 -13.60
CA GLU A 563 9.21 -24.43 -14.89
C GLU A 563 9.19 -23.37 -16.00
N SER A 564 9.85 -23.63 -17.13
CA SER A 564 9.84 -22.68 -18.23
C SER A 564 8.44 -22.60 -18.86
N PRO A 565 7.89 -21.39 -19.06
CA PRO A 565 6.62 -21.21 -19.77
C PRO A 565 6.70 -21.63 -21.26
N LEU A 566 7.91 -21.83 -21.80
CA LEU A 566 8.15 -22.19 -23.20
C LEU A 566 8.46 -23.68 -23.43
N ASP A 567 8.78 -24.44 -22.38
CA ASP A 567 9.10 -25.87 -22.48
C ASP A 567 9.05 -26.55 -21.10
N GLU A 568 8.10 -27.47 -20.90
CA GLU A 568 7.95 -28.23 -19.64
C GLU A 568 9.20 -29.03 -19.21
N LYS A 569 10.14 -29.29 -20.14
CA LYS A 569 11.37 -30.03 -19.82
C LYS A 569 12.44 -29.15 -19.22
N ILE A 570 12.28 -27.83 -19.28
CA ILE A 570 13.21 -26.86 -18.73
C ILE A 570 12.72 -26.45 -17.34
N ILE A 571 13.45 -26.83 -16.31
CA ILE A 571 13.15 -26.46 -14.92
C ILE A 571 14.42 -25.88 -14.31
N TRP A 572 14.27 -24.72 -13.69
CA TRP A 572 15.31 -24.05 -12.92
C TRP A 572 15.05 -24.23 -11.43
N VAL A 573 16.12 -24.35 -10.66
CA VAL A 573 16.06 -24.30 -9.19
C VAL A 573 17.16 -23.43 -8.61
N GLY A 574 16.84 -22.80 -7.48
CA GLY A 574 17.76 -22.05 -6.65
C GLY A 574 17.74 -22.57 -5.21
N THR A 575 18.89 -22.62 -4.54
CA THR A 575 18.99 -23.08 -3.15
C THR A 575 19.38 -21.95 -2.20
N ASP A 576 19.03 -22.15 -0.93
CA ASP A 576 19.41 -21.24 0.16
C ASP A 576 20.92 -21.17 0.39
N ASP A 577 21.66 -22.21 0.04
CA ASP A 577 23.11 -22.28 0.08
C ASP A 577 23.81 -21.90 -1.24
N GLY A 578 23.08 -21.28 -2.17
CA GLY A 578 23.62 -20.52 -3.30
C GLY A 578 23.84 -21.29 -4.60
N ASN A 579 23.26 -22.48 -4.76
CA ASN A 579 23.29 -23.19 -6.03
C ASN A 579 22.20 -22.72 -7.01
N VAL A 580 22.57 -22.48 -8.26
CA VAL A 580 21.65 -22.34 -9.41
C VAL A 580 21.81 -23.56 -10.31
N GLN A 581 20.70 -24.26 -10.58
CA GLN A 581 20.72 -25.45 -11.43
C GLN A 581 19.59 -25.44 -12.46
N VAL A 582 19.84 -26.08 -13.59
CA VAL A 582 18.86 -26.22 -14.68
C VAL A 582 18.84 -27.64 -15.22
N THR A 583 17.64 -28.17 -15.43
CA THR A 583 17.43 -29.35 -16.28
C THR A 583 16.80 -28.91 -17.60
N LYS A 584 17.08 -29.63 -18.69
CA LYS A 584 16.49 -29.42 -20.03
C LYS A 584 15.79 -30.68 -20.55
N ASN A 585 15.65 -31.69 -19.70
CA ASN A 585 15.12 -33.00 -20.05
C ASN A 585 14.14 -33.56 -19.01
N GLY A 586 13.46 -32.67 -18.28
CA GLY A 586 12.44 -33.03 -17.29
C GLY A 586 13.02 -33.75 -16.07
N GLY A 587 14.18 -33.30 -15.57
CA GLY A 587 14.80 -33.81 -14.34
C GLY A 587 15.66 -35.06 -14.51
N LYS A 588 15.83 -35.60 -15.73
CA LYS A 588 16.71 -36.77 -15.92
C LYS A 588 18.18 -36.47 -15.64
N SER A 589 18.62 -35.24 -15.89
CA SER A 589 19.93 -34.72 -15.50
C SER A 589 19.85 -33.23 -15.19
N TRP A 590 20.73 -32.76 -14.32
CA TRP A 590 20.80 -31.37 -13.84
C TRP A 590 22.19 -30.80 -14.08
N ASP A 591 22.25 -29.59 -14.64
CA ASP A 591 23.46 -28.80 -14.84
C ASP A 591 23.55 -27.78 -13.69
N ASN A 592 24.54 -27.90 -12.79
CA ASN A 592 24.85 -26.86 -11.81
C ASN A 592 25.70 -25.76 -12.49
N VAL A 593 25.13 -24.55 -12.56
CA VAL A 593 25.69 -23.42 -13.30
C VAL A 593 26.26 -22.33 -12.38
N THR A 594 26.25 -22.53 -11.07
CA THR A 594 26.70 -21.56 -10.05
C THR A 594 28.11 -21.04 -10.31
N LYS A 595 29.03 -21.91 -10.74
CA LYS A 595 30.43 -21.54 -11.01
C LYS A 595 30.62 -20.50 -12.13
N ASN A 596 29.59 -20.27 -12.94
CA ASN A 596 29.60 -19.30 -14.03
C ASN A 596 29.11 -17.91 -13.58
N LEU A 597 28.58 -17.78 -12.36
CA LEU A 597 28.21 -16.50 -11.78
C LEU A 597 29.47 -15.70 -11.44
N THR A 598 29.40 -14.38 -11.61
CA THR A 598 30.50 -13.46 -11.34
C THR A 598 29.99 -12.26 -10.56
N GLY A 599 30.77 -11.77 -9.60
CA GLY A 599 30.44 -10.57 -8.84
C GLY A 599 29.40 -10.78 -7.73
N ILE A 600 29.08 -12.03 -7.41
CA ILE A 600 28.22 -12.43 -6.28
C ILE A 600 29.09 -13.21 -5.28
N PRO A 601 28.98 -12.95 -3.96
CA PRO A 601 29.66 -13.75 -2.96
C PRO A 601 29.32 -15.25 -3.06
N ALA A 602 30.23 -16.11 -2.61
CA ALA A 602 29.98 -17.55 -2.62
C ALA A 602 28.89 -17.92 -1.61
N ASN A 603 28.01 -18.86 -1.99
CA ASN A 603 26.89 -19.35 -1.17
C ASN A 603 25.83 -18.28 -0.82
N THR A 604 25.74 -17.18 -1.58
CA THR A 604 24.65 -16.22 -1.45
C THR A 604 23.33 -16.87 -1.86
N TRP A 605 22.29 -16.72 -1.03
CA TRP A 605 20.98 -17.36 -1.19
C TRP A 605 20.39 -17.05 -2.57
N VAL A 606 19.99 -18.07 -3.34
CA VAL A 606 19.23 -17.89 -4.58
C VAL A 606 17.74 -17.72 -4.24
N TYR A 607 17.31 -16.47 -4.08
CA TYR A 607 16.00 -16.16 -3.51
C TYR A 607 14.85 -16.31 -4.52
N HIS A 608 15.08 -15.98 -5.80
CA HIS A 608 14.06 -16.12 -6.85
C HIS A 608 14.71 -16.43 -8.21
N ILE A 609 14.04 -17.25 -9.01
CA ILE A 609 14.39 -17.44 -10.43
C ILE A 609 13.14 -17.19 -11.27
N GLU A 610 13.28 -16.34 -12.28
CA GLU A 610 12.26 -16.07 -13.29
C GLU A 610 12.68 -16.72 -14.60
N ALA A 611 11.95 -17.75 -15.05
CA ALA A 611 12.18 -18.38 -16.35
C ALA A 611 11.51 -17.54 -17.45
N SER A 612 12.28 -17.14 -18.47
CA SER A 612 11.80 -16.16 -19.44
C SER A 612 10.68 -16.70 -20.33
N VAL A 613 9.73 -15.81 -20.61
CA VAL A 613 8.63 -16.02 -21.56
C VAL A 613 9.03 -15.68 -23.00
N HIS A 614 10.19 -15.06 -23.20
CA HIS A 614 10.71 -14.64 -24.50
C HIS A 614 11.80 -15.57 -25.05
N GLY A 615 12.47 -16.36 -24.21
CA GLY A 615 13.54 -17.26 -24.67
C GLY A 615 13.80 -18.46 -23.77
N LYS A 616 13.85 -19.66 -24.37
CA LYS A 616 14.08 -20.94 -23.64
C LYS A 616 15.39 -21.00 -22.85
N GLY A 617 16.45 -20.32 -23.33
CA GLY A 617 17.75 -20.24 -22.65
C GLY A 617 17.86 -19.07 -21.67
N THR A 618 16.83 -18.23 -21.61
CA THR A 618 16.82 -16.99 -20.84
C THR A 618 16.18 -17.22 -19.48
N ALA A 619 16.85 -16.73 -18.45
CA ALA A 619 16.34 -16.71 -17.08
C ALA A 619 16.98 -15.55 -16.32
N TYR A 620 16.29 -15.11 -15.26
CA TYR A 620 16.80 -14.15 -14.31
C TYR A 620 16.94 -14.84 -12.94
N ALA A 621 18.03 -14.58 -12.25
CA ALA A 621 18.27 -15.10 -10.90
C ALA A 621 18.55 -13.94 -9.94
N VAL A 622 17.83 -13.93 -8.82
CA VAL A 622 17.95 -12.99 -7.72
C VAL A 622 18.74 -13.64 -6.60
N PHE A 623 19.68 -12.89 -6.02
CA PHE A 623 20.52 -13.36 -4.92
C PHE A 623 20.43 -12.42 -3.72
N GLU A 624 20.32 -13.00 -2.53
CA GLU A 624 20.13 -12.26 -1.29
C GLU A 624 21.25 -12.58 -0.30
N GLY A 625 22.02 -11.57 0.10
CA GLY A 625 23.18 -11.71 0.99
C GLY A 625 22.92 -11.31 2.45
N HIS A 626 21.72 -10.78 2.76
CA HIS A 626 21.47 -10.10 4.03
C HIS A 626 21.70 -11.00 5.25
N THR A 627 21.45 -12.32 5.13
CA THR A 627 21.69 -13.31 6.19
C THR A 627 23.17 -13.52 6.54
N SER A 628 24.07 -12.87 5.79
CA SER A 628 25.52 -12.81 6.02
C SER A 628 26.04 -11.38 6.27
N GLY A 629 25.13 -10.40 6.40
CA GLY A 629 25.45 -8.98 6.55
C GLY A 629 25.67 -8.23 5.23
N ASP A 630 25.49 -8.86 4.07
CA ASP A 630 25.61 -8.20 2.76
C ASP A 630 24.24 -7.71 2.27
N MET A 631 24.00 -6.40 2.40
CA MET A 631 22.73 -5.75 2.02
C MET A 631 22.66 -5.35 0.53
N LYS A 632 23.65 -5.73 -0.29
CA LYS A 632 23.73 -5.30 -1.69
C LYS A 632 22.67 -5.95 -2.58
N PRO A 633 22.14 -5.20 -3.57
CA PRO A 633 21.26 -5.77 -4.59
C PRO A 633 22.03 -6.65 -5.58
N TYR A 634 21.52 -7.87 -5.82
CA TYR A 634 22.03 -8.77 -6.85
C TYR A 634 20.88 -9.37 -7.68
N ALA A 635 20.93 -9.12 -8.99
CA ALA A 635 20.09 -9.78 -9.98
C ALA A 635 20.89 -9.98 -11.28
N MET A 636 20.83 -11.20 -11.83
CA MET A 636 21.60 -11.61 -13.00
C MET A 636 20.68 -12.15 -14.09
N LYS A 637 21.00 -11.87 -15.35
CA LYS A 637 20.35 -12.42 -16.55
C LYS A 637 21.29 -13.40 -17.25
N THR A 638 20.77 -14.54 -17.68
CA THR A 638 21.37 -15.46 -18.64
C THR A 638 20.52 -15.50 -19.91
N THR A 639 21.11 -15.85 -21.06
CA THR A 639 20.40 -16.18 -22.31
C THR A 639 20.81 -17.53 -22.90
N ASP A 640 21.69 -18.28 -22.23
CA ASP A 640 22.32 -19.50 -22.74
C ASP A 640 22.29 -20.69 -21.76
N TYR A 641 21.24 -20.77 -20.94
CA TYR A 641 21.05 -21.78 -19.89
C TYR A 641 22.12 -21.71 -18.79
N GLY A 642 22.53 -20.49 -18.41
CA GLY A 642 23.41 -20.22 -17.28
C GLY A 642 24.89 -20.45 -17.58
N LYS A 643 25.27 -20.60 -18.85
CA LYS A 643 26.69 -20.68 -19.22
C LYS A 643 27.37 -19.33 -19.06
N THR A 644 26.63 -18.23 -19.31
CA THR A 644 27.05 -16.87 -19.05
C THR A 644 25.98 -16.09 -18.30
N TRP A 645 26.41 -15.19 -17.43
CA TRP A 645 25.54 -14.33 -16.63
C TRP A 645 25.99 -12.88 -16.72
N LYS A 646 25.02 -11.97 -16.74
CA LYS A 646 25.25 -10.53 -16.72
C LYS A 646 24.42 -9.90 -15.61
N SER A 647 25.04 -9.05 -14.80
CA SER A 647 24.30 -8.24 -13.83
C SER A 647 23.39 -7.26 -14.54
N ILE A 648 22.16 -7.15 -14.04
CA ILE A 648 21.18 -6.14 -14.42
C ILE A 648 20.99 -5.08 -13.33
N ILE A 649 21.83 -5.09 -12.29
CA ILE A 649 21.83 -4.08 -11.23
C ILE A 649 22.72 -2.90 -11.63
N THR A 650 22.25 -1.69 -11.36
CA THR A 650 22.96 -0.43 -11.61
C THR A 650 22.93 0.46 -10.36
N PRO A 651 23.74 1.55 -10.31
CA PRO A 651 23.69 2.51 -9.21
C PRO A 651 22.36 3.28 -9.07
N ASP A 652 21.37 3.01 -9.91
CA ASP A 652 20.03 3.57 -9.81
C ASP A 652 19.21 2.92 -8.67
N ILE A 653 19.62 1.73 -8.24
CA ILE A 653 19.06 0.98 -7.11
C ILE A 653 19.92 1.29 -5.88
N GLN A 654 19.28 1.56 -4.75
CA GLN A 654 19.98 1.85 -3.49
C GLN A 654 20.85 0.67 -3.05
N GLU A 655 22.01 0.96 -2.46
CA GLU A 655 22.99 -0.08 -2.09
C GLU A 655 22.49 -1.02 -0.98
N ASN A 656 21.58 -0.57 -0.11
CA ASN A 656 20.93 -1.36 0.93
C ASN A 656 19.57 -1.96 0.52
N ALA A 657 19.15 -1.79 -0.74
CA ALA A 657 17.90 -2.33 -1.25
C ALA A 657 18.11 -3.71 -1.90
N PHE A 658 18.51 -4.70 -1.09
CA PHE A 658 18.67 -6.06 -1.58
C PHE A 658 17.38 -6.57 -2.25
N VAL A 659 17.56 -7.43 -3.24
CA VAL A 659 16.48 -7.82 -4.17
C VAL A 659 15.82 -9.10 -3.67
N ARG A 660 14.48 -9.14 -3.75
CA ARG A 660 13.66 -10.31 -3.38
C ARG A 660 12.96 -10.93 -4.57
N ASN A 661 12.57 -10.16 -5.59
CA ASN A 661 11.83 -10.71 -6.72
C ASN A 661 12.12 -9.95 -8.02
N ILE A 662 11.96 -10.64 -9.16
CA ILE A 662 11.94 -10.03 -10.48
C ILE A 662 10.81 -10.62 -11.30
N GLN A 663 10.05 -9.77 -11.99
CA GLN A 663 9.00 -10.14 -12.93
C GLN A 663 9.37 -9.62 -14.32
N GLU A 664 9.40 -10.52 -15.31
CA GLU A 664 9.53 -10.17 -16.73
C GLU A 664 8.14 -9.83 -17.31
N ASP A 665 8.03 -8.77 -18.10
CA ASP A 665 6.78 -8.47 -18.79
C ASP A 665 6.47 -9.50 -19.89
N TYR A 666 5.21 -9.91 -19.99
CA TYR A 666 4.77 -10.91 -20.97
C TYR A 666 4.83 -10.47 -22.44
N VAL A 667 5.04 -9.17 -22.73
CA VAL A 667 4.97 -8.60 -24.09
C VAL A 667 6.30 -7.97 -24.52
N ASN A 668 6.97 -7.23 -23.63
CA ASN A 668 8.19 -6.49 -23.90
C ASN A 668 9.35 -7.02 -23.04
N GLU A 669 10.33 -7.68 -23.66
CA GLU A 669 11.50 -8.28 -22.99
C GLU A 669 12.42 -7.28 -22.28
N ASP A 670 12.30 -5.99 -22.58
CA ASP A 670 13.06 -4.92 -21.94
C ASP A 670 12.34 -4.29 -20.73
N LEU A 671 11.05 -4.61 -20.52
CA LEU A 671 10.28 -4.15 -19.38
C LEU A 671 10.36 -5.17 -18.23
N LEU A 672 11.04 -4.79 -17.14
CA LEU A 672 11.21 -5.64 -15.95
C LEU A 672 10.82 -4.87 -14.69
N PHE A 673 10.31 -5.62 -13.70
CA PHE A 673 9.92 -5.12 -12.39
C PHE A 673 10.75 -5.82 -11.32
N LEU A 674 11.32 -5.05 -10.40
CA LEU A 674 12.24 -5.54 -9.37
C LEU A 674 11.66 -5.20 -7.99
N GLY A 675 11.32 -6.25 -7.24
CA GLY A 675 10.90 -6.15 -5.85
C GLY A 675 12.12 -6.16 -4.94
N THR A 676 12.23 -5.15 -4.08
CA THR A 676 13.38 -4.97 -3.17
C THR A 676 12.91 -4.76 -1.74
N GLU A 677 13.86 -4.79 -0.80
CA GLU A 677 13.60 -4.39 0.59
C GLU A 677 13.07 -2.95 0.73
N MET A 678 13.41 -2.07 -0.23
CA MET A 678 13.08 -0.65 -0.22
C MET A 678 12.06 -0.27 -1.30
N GLY A 679 11.15 -1.18 -1.67
CA GLY A 679 10.07 -0.89 -2.63
C GLY A 679 10.30 -1.44 -4.04
N LEU A 680 9.60 -0.83 -5.01
CA LEU A 680 9.53 -1.29 -6.41
C LEU A 680 10.42 -0.47 -7.34
N TYR A 681 11.28 -1.14 -8.11
CA TYR A 681 12.04 -0.53 -9.21
C TYR A 681 11.55 -1.07 -10.56
N VAL A 682 11.48 -0.19 -11.57
CA VAL A 682 11.06 -0.55 -12.93
C VAL A 682 12.11 -0.13 -13.94
N THR A 683 12.37 -0.99 -14.93
CA THR A 683 13.21 -0.69 -16.09
C THR A 683 12.39 -0.84 -17.37
N ILE A 684 12.65 0.01 -18.36
CA ILE A 684 12.06 -0.06 -19.72
C ILE A 684 13.12 -0.38 -20.79
N ASN A 685 14.34 -0.74 -20.38
CA ASN A 685 15.48 -0.95 -21.27
C ASN A 685 16.36 -2.15 -20.86
N GLY A 686 15.73 -3.18 -20.29
CA GLY A 686 16.35 -4.47 -20.02
C GLY A 686 17.37 -4.44 -18.89
N GLY A 687 17.18 -3.55 -17.90
CA GLY A 687 18.07 -3.41 -16.75
C GLY A 687 19.31 -2.56 -17.00
N LYS A 688 19.36 -1.77 -18.09
CA LYS A 688 20.43 -0.76 -18.28
C LYS A 688 20.25 0.44 -17.34
N ASN A 689 19.01 0.77 -16.99
CA ASN A 689 18.64 1.79 -16.01
C ASN A 689 17.39 1.40 -15.24
N TRP A 690 17.29 1.85 -13.99
CA TRP A 690 16.14 1.60 -13.12
C TRP A 690 15.51 2.90 -12.62
N SER A 691 14.20 2.83 -12.33
CA SER A 691 13.42 3.92 -11.77
C SER A 691 12.64 3.43 -10.55
N HIS A 692 12.87 4.05 -9.40
CA HIS A 692 12.11 3.78 -8.17
C HIS A 692 10.67 4.32 -8.31
N PHE A 693 9.66 3.47 -8.07
CA PHE A 693 8.25 3.82 -8.15
C PHE A 693 7.70 4.17 -6.76
N THR A 694 7.31 5.44 -6.56
CA THR A 694 6.88 5.97 -5.25
C THR A 694 5.43 6.50 -5.24
N ASN A 695 4.68 6.31 -6.32
CA ASN A 695 3.33 6.88 -6.45
C ASN A 695 2.30 6.02 -5.70
N ASN A 696 2.06 6.36 -4.43
CA ASN A 696 1.24 5.57 -3.47
C ASN A 696 1.82 4.18 -3.19
N MET A 697 3.15 4.11 -3.23
CA MET A 697 3.95 2.93 -2.98
C MET A 697 5.05 3.36 -1.99
N PRO A 698 4.88 3.09 -0.68
CA PRO A 698 5.94 3.36 0.29
C PRO A 698 7.15 2.44 0.05
N PRO A 699 8.34 2.74 0.59
CA PRO A 699 9.51 1.86 0.51
C PRO A 699 9.35 0.68 1.49
N VAL A 700 8.31 -0.13 1.25
CA VAL A 700 8.03 -1.40 1.92
C VAL A 700 8.71 -2.54 1.18
N ALA A 701 9.14 -3.57 1.89
CA ALA A 701 9.68 -4.78 1.28
C ALA A 701 8.66 -5.42 0.34
N VAL A 702 9.04 -5.57 -0.94
CA VAL A 702 8.23 -6.24 -1.97
C VAL A 702 8.77 -7.66 -2.15
N HIS A 703 8.12 -8.63 -1.51
CA HIS A 703 8.59 -10.01 -1.51
C HIS A 703 8.26 -10.74 -2.80
N PHE A 704 7.15 -10.41 -3.44
CA PHE A 704 6.75 -11.05 -4.69
C PHE A 704 5.91 -10.14 -5.58
N ILE A 705 6.11 -10.27 -6.88
CA ILE A 705 5.39 -9.55 -7.93
C ILE A 705 4.77 -10.60 -8.85
N GLU A 706 3.52 -10.38 -9.24
CA GLU A 706 2.80 -11.18 -10.22
C GLU A 706 2.16 -10.26 -11.25
N MET A 707 2.04 -10.71 -12.50
CA MET A 707 1.40 -9.95 -13.57
C MET A 707 0.11 -10.60 -14.02
N GLN A 708 -0.99 -9.85 -14.00
CA GLN A 708 -2.28 -10.33 -14.51
C GLN A 708 -2.36 -10.11 -16.03
N LYS A 709 -2.38 -11.20 -16.80
CA LYS A 709 -2.24 -11.21 -18.28
C LYS A 709 -3.39 -10.50 -19.03
N GLN A 710 -4.62 -10.54 -18.53
CA GLN A 710 -5.82 -10.01 -19.19
C GLN A 710 -5.98 -8.49 -18.98
N THR A 711 -5.72 -8.03 -17.75
CA THR A 711 -5.86 -6.63 -17.34
C THR A 711 -4.57 -5.82 -17.47
N ASN A 712 -3.44 -6.51 -17.65
CA ASN A 712 -2.08 -5.94 -17.64
C ASN A 712 -1.74 -5.27 -16.30
N ASP A 713 -2.29 -5.78 -15.20
CA ASP A 713 -1.98 -5.23 -13.88
C ASP A 713 -0.71 -5.86 -13.31
N ILE A 714 0.06 -5.07 -12.58
CA ILE A 714 1.11 -5.57 -11.68
C ILE A 714 0.53 -5.66 -10.28
N VAL A 715 0.58 -6.83 -9.68
CA VAL A 715 0.13 -7.13 -8.32
C VAL A 715 1.36 -7.42 -7.48
N MET A 716 1.44 -6.83 -6.29
CA MET A 716 2.59 -6.95 -5.40
C MET A 716 2.14 -7.44 -4.03
N GLY A 717 2.79 -8.50 -3.54
CA GLY A 717 2.72 -8.93 -2.15
C GLY A 717 3.80 -8.21 -1.37
N THR A 718 3.39 -7.31 -0.49
CA THR A 718 4.32 -6.56 0.36
C THR A 718 4.38 -7.14 1.76
N HIS A 719 5.52 -6.98 2.42
CA HIS A 719 5.73 -7.45 3.78
C HIS A 719 5.47 -6.33 4.79
N GLY A 720 4.21 -5.88 4.87
CA GLY A 720 3.80 -4.85 5.82
C GLY A 720 2.83 -3.79 5.29
N ARG A 721 2.42 -3.83 4.02
CA ARG A 721 1.35 -2.97 3.45
C ARG A 721 0.33 -3.77 2.62
N GLY A 722 0.23 -5.07 2.86
CA GLY A 722 -0.68 -5.98 2.17
C GLY A 722 -0.43 -6.07 0.67
N VAL A 723 -1.52 -6.16 -0.10
CA VAL A 723 -1.49 -6.21 -1.57
C VAL A 723 -1.63 -4.82 -2.17
N ILE A 724 -0.71 -4.49 -3.08
CA ILE A 724 -0.68 -3.25 -3.85
C ILE A 724 -0.76 -3.58 -5.34
N ILE A 725 -1.59 -2.84 -6.09
CA ILE A 725 -1.83 -3.05 -7.52
C ILE A 725 -1.50 -1.77 -8.30
N ILE A 726 -0.76 -1.91 -9.40
CA ILE A 726 -0.65 -0.88 -10.45
C ILE A 726 -1.53 -1.34 -11.61
N ASP A 727 -2.65 -0.63 -11.83
CA ASP A 727 -3.60 -1.00 -12.89
C ASP A 727 -3.08 -0.61 -14.27
N ASP A 728 -3.03 -1.59 -15.18
CA ASP A 728 -2.64 -1.48 -16.59
C ASP A 728 -1.27 -0.84 -16.86
N ILE A 729 -0.24 -1.66 -17.02
CA ILE A 729 1.13 -1.24 -17.36
C ILE A 729 1.38 -1.07 -18.87
N SER A 730 0.36 -1.18 -19.72
CA SER A 730 0.52 -1.03 -21.18
C SER A 730 1.26 0.25 -21.61
N PRO A 731 1.05 1.43 -20.99
CA PRO A 731 1.82 2.62 -21.32
C PRO A 731 3.34 2.45 -21.16
N LEU A 732 3.81 1.62 -20.22
CA LEU A 732 5.23 1.34 -20.03
C LEU A 732 5.82 0.49 -21.17
N ARG A 733 5.02 -0.39 -21.80
CA ARG A 733 5.45 -1.22 -22.92
C ARG A 733 5.72 -0.41 -24.18
N GLU A 734 4.99 0.68 -24.37
CA GLU A 734 5.10 1.57 -25.54
C GLU A 734 6.29 2.55 -25.41
N LEU A 735 6.73 2.84 -24.19
CA LEU A 735 7.84 3.78 -23.95
C LEU A 735 9.15 3.25 -24.53
N ASN A 736 9.76 4.06 -25.40
CA ASN A 736 11.09 3.85 -25.95
C ASN A 736 11.72 5.21 -26.30
N GLN A 737 12.98 5.22 -26.77
CA GLN A 737 13.71 6.46 -27.05
C GLN A 737 13.04 7.38 -28.09
N GLN A 738 12.27 6.81 -29.03
CA GLN A 738 11.52 7.61 -30.01
C GLN A 738 10.34 8.32 -29.34
N VAL A 739 9.53 7.58 -28.57
CA VAL A 739 8.40 8.13 -27.81
C VAL A 739 8.86 9.18 -26.79
N LEU A 740 9.95 8.93 -26.07
CA LEU A 740 10.51 9.87 -25.10
C LEU A 740 11.00 11.18 -25.73
N ALA A 741 11.28 11.18 -27.04
CA ALA A 741 11.69 12.37 -27.77
C ALA A 741 10.51 13.23 -28.26
N GLU A 742 9.29 12.68 -28.35
CA GLU A 742 8.07 13.36 -28.78
C GLU A 742 7.61 14.41 -27.75
N ASP A 743 7.07 15.53 -28.21
CA ASP A 743 6.57 16.58 -27.30
C ASP A 743 5.34 16.13 -26.50
N VAL A 744 4.47 15.35 -27.14
CA VAL A 744 3.28 14.70 -26.59
C VAL A 744 3.13 13.36 -27.32
N HIS A 745 2.91 12.28 -26.59
CA HIS A 745 2.58 10.98 -27.15
C HIS A 745 1.33 10.41 -26.49
N PHE A 746 0.31 10.06 -27.26
CA PHE A 746 -0.91 9.44 -26.75
C PHE A 746 -0.79 7.90 -26.80
N PHE A 747 -0.79 7.25 -25.64
CA PHE A 747 -0.66 5.79 -25.53
C PHE A 747 -1.89 5.07 -26.04
N ASP A 748 -1.73 3.88 -26.59
CA ASP A 748 -2.82 3.06 -27.08
C ASP A 748 -3.73 2.57 -25.95
N SER A 749 -5.01 2.45 -26.28
CA SER A 749 -6.06 2.07 -25.33
C SER A 749 -7.05 1.13 -25.99
N LYS A 750 -7.42 0.06 -25.29
CA LYS A 750 -8.58 -0.75 -25.65
C LYS A 750 -9.86 0.11 -25.56
N PRO A 751 -10.96 -0.27 -26.23
CA PRO A 751 -12.23 0.42 -26.08
C PRO A 751 -12.64 0.52 -24.60
N PHE A 752 -13.07 1.70 -24.17
CA PHE A 752 -13.50 1.94 -22.81
C PHE A 752 -14.92 1.41 -22.60
N VAL A 753 -15.08 0.48 -21.67
CA VAL A 753 -16.39 -0.07 -21.33
C VAL A 753 -17.09 0.85 -20.34
N MET A 754 -18.30 1.27 -20.68
CA MET A 754 -19.19 2.02 -19.81
C MET A 754 -19.89 1.06 -18.85
N VAL A 755 -19.20 0.69 -17.78
CA VAL A 755 -19.72 -0.25 -16.77
C VAL A 755 -21.03 0.26 -16.17
N GLU A 756 -22.02 -0.63 -16.09
CA GLU A 756 -23.32 -0.38 -15.48
C GLU A 756 -23.31 -0.92 -14.06
N ASP A 757 -23.07 -0.05 -13.08
CA ASP A 757 -23.12 -0.41 -11.67
C ASP A 757 -24.23 0.39 -10.97
N SER A 758 -25.08 -0.32 -10.23
CA SER A 758 -26.09 0.27 -9.36
C SER A 758 -26.28 -0.64 -8.15
N GLY A 759 -26.14 -0.09 -6.94
CA GLY A 759 -26.32 -0.88 -5.73
C GLY A 759 -26.14 -0.10 -4.44
N PHE A 760 -26.68 -0.65 -3.37
CA PHE A 760 -26.46 -0.22 -1.98
C PHE A 760 -25.32 -1.00 -1.31
N ALA A 761 -24.66 -1.89 -2.05
CA ALA A 761 -23.66 -2.81 -1.53
C ALA A 761 -22.40 -2.05 -1.08
N GLY A 762 -21.92 -2.38 0.12
CA GLY A 762 -20.74 -1.76 0.73
C GLY A 762 -20.94 -0.31 1.20
N SER A 763 -22.18 0.20 1.25
CA SER A 763 -22.47 1.58 1.69
C SER A 763 -22.74 1.74 3.20
N PHE A 764 -22.66 0.66 3.99
CA PHE A 764 -23.00 0.68 5.42
C PHE A 764 -21.99 -0.14 6.24
N GLY A 765 -21.58 0.38 7.41
CA GLY A 765 -20.88 -0.40 8.43
C GLY A 765 -19.38 -0.62 8.18
N ALA A 766 -18.72 0.31 7.49
CA ALA A 766 -17.29 0.25 7.16
C ALA A 766 -16.48 1.43 7.74
N GLU A 767 -17.08 2.25 8.60
CA GLU A 767 -16.50 3.50 9.11
C GLU A 767 -15.19 3.29 9.89
N THR A 768 -15.00 2.11 10.48
CA THR A 768 -13.79 1.72 11.22
C THR A 768 -12.99 0.61 10.55
N GLN A 769 -13.31 0.26 9.29
CA GLN A 769 -12.65 -0.80 8.54
C GLN A 769 -11.78 -0.22 7.43
N PHE A 770 -10.74 -0.95 7.05
CA PHE A 770 -10.02 -0.65 5.81
C PHE A 770 -10.88 -1.10 4.62
N VAL A 771 -11.08 -0.19 3.67
CA VAL A 771 -11.77 -0.46 2.42
C VAL A 771 -10.78 -0.33 1.26
N GLY A 772 -10.42 -1.46 0.67
CA GLY A 772 -9.54 -1.53 -0.49
C GLY A 772 -10.18 -0.85 -1.71
N GLN A 773 -9.40 -0.05 -2.44
CA GLN A 773 -9.93 0.69 -3.59
C GLN A 773 -10.15 -0.23 -4.79
N ASN A 774 -11.30 -0.07 -5.45
CA ASN A 774 -11.53 -0.68 -6.75
C ASN A 774 -10.72 0.00 -7.85
N LYS A 775 -10.50 -0.71 -8.95
CA LYS A 775 -10.05 -0.10 -10.20
C LYS A 775 -11.06 0.95 -10.68
N SER A 776 -10.58 2.04 -11.26
CA SER A 776 -11.46 3.07 -11.83
C SER A 776 -12.25 2.52 -13.02
N THR A 777 -13.56 2.81 -13.05
CA THR A 777 -14.45 2.50 -14.18
C THR A 777 -14.50 3.60 -15.24
N ALA A 778 -13.80 4.73 -15.02
CA ALA A 778 -13.72 5.82 -15.98
C ALA A 778 -12.79 5.47 -17.16
N GLY A 779 -13.06 6.06 -18.34
CA GLY A 779 -12.15 5.98 -19.47
C GLY A 779 -10.83 6.68 -19.14
N ARG A 780 -9.71 5.95 -19.20
CA ARG A 780 -8.37 6.46 -18.87
C ARG A 780 -7.68 6.99 -20.13
N ILE A 781 -7.69 8.30 -20.31
CA ILE A 781 -6.94 8.96 -21.39
C ILE A 781 -5.50 9.14 -20.91
N VAL A 782 -4.56 8.40 -21.50
CA VAL A 782 -3.16 8.40 -21.08
C VAL A 782 -2.26 9.02 -22.15
N TYR A 783 -1.37 9.94 -21.74
CA TYR A 783 -0.37 10.51 -22.64
C TYR A 783 0.93 10.87 -21.92
N TYR A 784 2.03 10.84 -22.65
CA TYR A 784 3.34 11.29 -22.19
C TYR A 784 3.58 12.76 -22.51
N LEU A 785 4.20 13.49 -21.58
CA LEU A 785 4.76 14.82 -21.82
C LEU A 785 6.27 14.84 -21.60
N LYS A 786 7.02 15.24 -22.62
CA LYS A 786 8.48 15.42 -22.55
C LYS A 786 8.94 16.38 -21.47
N LYS A 787 8.16 17.43 -21.24
CA LYS A 787 8.44 18.49 -20.28
C LYS A 787 7.16 18.87 -19.55
N ARG A 788 7.31 19.20 -18.26
CA ARG A 788 6.23 19.77 -17.46
C ARG A 788 5.69 21.03 -18.16
N HIS A 789 4.38 21.15 -18.25
CA HIS A 789 3.73 22.34 -18.81
C HIS A 789 3.56 23.41 -17.72
N THR A 790 4.33 24.49 -17.81
CA THR A 790 4.31 25.58 -16.82
C THR A 790 3.78 26.91 -17.35
N PHE A 791 3.81 27.14 -18.67
CA PHE A 791 3.46 28.43 -19.27
C PHE A 791 2.50 28.27 -20.46
N GLY A 792 1.54 29.18 -20.57
CA GLY A 792 0.55 29.20 -21.66
C GLY A 792 -0.65 28.28 -21.40
N LYS A 793 -1.68 28.42 -22.23
CA LYS A 793 -2.92 27.64 -22.12
C LYS A 793 -2.67 26.20 -22.61
N MET A 794 -3.17 25.25 -21.83
CA MET A 794 -3.24 23.84 -22.20
C MET A 794 -4.63 23.31 -21.83
N THR A 795 -5.31 22.70 -22.79
CA THR A 795 -6.69 22.20 -22.64
C THR A 795 -6.81 20.82 -23.24
N LEU A 796 -7.62 19.97 -22.61
CA LEU A 796 -7.99 18.66 -23.12
C LEU A 796 -9.51 18.66 -23.37
N GLU A 797 -9.91 18.30 -24.58
CA GLU A 797 -11.32 18.25 -24.99
C GLU A 797 -11.63 16.85 -25.51
N VAL A 798 -12.80 16.33 -25.18
CA VAL A 798 -13.37 15.16 -25.85
C VAL A 798 -14.41 15.66 -26.83
N GLN A 799 -14.26 15.30 -28.10
CA GLN A 799 -15.12 15.71 -29.20
C GLN A 799 -15.78 14.50 -29.85
N ASP A 800 -16.94 14.70 -30.45
CA ASP A 800 -17.47 13.74 -31.42
C ASP A 800 -16.64 13.76 -32.72
N MET A 801 -16.99 12.89 -33.67
CA MET A 801 -16.28 12.81 -34.95
C MET A 801 -16.57 13.99 -35.89
N ASP A 802 -17.62 14.78 -35.62
CA ASP A 802 -17.96 16.00 -36.36
C ASP A 802 -17.22 17.24 -35.80
N GLY A 803 -16.53 17.11 -34.66
CA GLY A 803 -15.73 18.14 -34.01
C GLY A 803 -16.47 18.95 -32.95
N ASN A 804 -17.69 18.55 -32.56
CA ASN A 804 -18.42 19.17 -31.45
C ASN A 804 -17.80 18.75 -30.12
N VAL A 805 -17.58 19.72 -29.22
CA VAL A 805 -17.01 19.45 -27.89
C VAL A 805 -18.07 18.84 -26.99
N MET A 806 -17.88 17.57 -26.63
CA MET A 806 -18.74 16.86 -25.69
C MET A 806 -18.44 17.27 -24.25
N THR A 807 -17.16 17.36 -23.90
CA THR A 807 -16.71 17.80 -22.58
C THR A 807 -15.28 18.35 -22.61
N LYS A 808 -14.93 19.12 -21.58
CA LYS A 808 -13.58 19.63 -21.33
C LYS A 808 -13.04 18.98 -20.06
N LEU A 809 -11.83 18.45 -20.14
CA LEU A 809 -11.16 17.77 -19.04
C LEU A 809 -9.94 18.59 -18.59
N ASP A 810 -9.60 18.45 -17.32
CA ASP A 810 -8.37 19.03 -16.79
C ASP A 810 -7.16 18.25 -17.34
N ALA A 811 -6.42 18.90 -18.23
CA ALA A 811 -5.20 18.32 -18.78
C ALA A 811 -4.16 18.15 -17.66
N GLY A 812 -3.60 16.93 -17.54
CA GLY A 812 -2.38 16.67 -16.80
C GLY A 812 -1.21 17.47 -17.38
N LYS A 813 -0.41 18.06 -16.50
CA LYS A 813 0.69 19.00 -16.85
C LYS A 813 2.06 18.50 -16.40
N SER A 814 2.14 17.30 -15.84
CA SER A 814 3.37 16.71 -15.29
C SER A 814 4.30 16.25 -16.41
N LYS A 815 5.62 16.32 -16.20
CA LYS A 815 6.58 15.61 -17.06
C LYS A 815 6.38 14.10 -16.84
N GLY A 816 6.41 13.29 -17.90
CA GLY A 816 6.16 11.85 -17.82
C GLY A 816 4.73 11.48 -18.23
N ILE A 817 4.26 10.33 -17.77
CA ILE A 817 2.92 9.80 -18.04
C ILE A 817 1.87 10.63 -17.29
N ASN A 818 0.85 11.12 -17.98
CA ASN A 818 -0.32 11.80 -17.41
C ASN A 818 -1.55 10.92 -17.63
N VAL A 819 -2.40 10.79 -16.62
CA VAL A 819 -3.63 9.97 -16.66
C VAL A 819 -4.82 10.88 -16.39
N VAL A 820 -5.71 11.04 -17.37
CA VAL A 820 -6.93 11.85 -17.23
C VAL A 820 -8.15 10.94 -17.35
N ASN A 821 -8.98 10.92 -16.31
CA ASN A 821 -10.18 10.09 -16.24
C ASN A 821 -11.38 10.82 -16.84
N TRP A 822 -12.13 10.12 -17.70
CA TRP A 822 -13.39 10.59 -18.27
C TRP A 822 -14.52 9.66 -17.84
N ALA A 823 -15.47 10.17 -17.06
CA ALA A 823 -16.63 9.42 -16.59
C ALA A 823 -17.73 9.26 -17.68
N PHE A 824 -17.35 9.37 -18.96
CA PHE A 824 -18.23 9.30 -20.13
C PHE A 824 -19.32 10.38 -20.16
N ASN A 825 -19.19 11.41 -19.34
CA ASN A 825 -20.13 12.50 -19.23
C ASN A 825 -19.85 13.61 -20.25
N THR A 826 -20.91 14.30 -20.65
CA THR A 826 -20.85 15.47 -21.52
C THR A 826 -20.72 16.76 -20.68
N ARG A 827 -21.78 17.58 -20.62
CA ARG A 827 -21.87 18.79 -19.79
C ARG A 827 -23.15 18.78 -18.96
N ASN A 828 -23.13 19.50 -17.84
CA ASN A 828 -24.34 19.77 -17.07
C ASN A 828 -25.25 20.76 -17.82
N PRO A 829 -26.58 20.65 -17.67
CA PRO A 829 -27.52 21.66 -18.15
C PRO A 829 -27.42 22.93 -17.29
N VAL A 830 -27.71 24.09 -17.89
CA VAL A 830 -27.96 25.30 -17.11
C VAL A 830 -29.38 25.24 -16.54
N MET A 831 -29.50 25.24 -15.22
CA MET A 831 -30.79 25.25 -14.53
C MET A 831 -31.32 26.69 -14.36
N ALA A 832 -32.64 26.84 -14.35
CA ALA A 832 -33.28 28.09 -13.95
C ALA A 832 -32.85 28.52 -12.54
N ALA A 833 -32.62 29.82 -12.34
CA ALA A 833 -32.29 30.39 -11.05
C ALA A 833 -33.50 30.30 -10.10
N ALA A 834 -33.28 29.78 -8.89
CA ALA A 834 -34.31 29.56 -7.89
C ALA A 834 -33.71 29.67 -6.48
N LYS A 835 -34.56 29.63 -5.44
CA LYS A 835 -34.09 29.65 -4.04
C LYS A 835 -33.44 28.33 -3.61
N THR A 836 -33.85 27.23 -4.22
CA THR A 836 -33.39 25.86 -3.92
C THR A 836 -32.43 25.34 -4.97
N PHE A 837 -31.55 24.42 -4.58
CA PHE A 837 -30.74 23.68 -5.55
C PHE A 837 -31.56 22.52 -6.12
N ASN A 838 -31.26 22.10 -7.34
CA ASN A 838 -31.93 20.95 -7.97
C ASN A 838 -30.87 19.97 -8.47
N ASN A 839 -31.02 18.69 -8.11
CA ASN A 839 -30.03 17.66 -8.43
C ASN A 839 -29.88 17.40 -9.95
N GLY A 840 -30.90 17.69 -10.74
CA GLY A 840 -30.81 17.64 -12.21
C GLY A 840 -29.74 18.58 -12.77
N GLY A 841 -29.45 19.70 -12.11
CA GLY A 841 -28.37 20.61 -12.51
C GLY A 841 -26.96 20.05 -12.33
N PHE A 842 -26.80 18.98 -11.57
CA PHE A 842 -25.54 18.26 -11.40
C PHE A 842 -25.46 16.98 -12.25
N THR A 843 -26.51 16.69 -13.02
CA THR A 843 -26.59 15.49 -13.85
C THR A 843 -26.12 15.81 -15.27
N SER A 844 -24.96 15.27 -15.65
CA SER A 844 -24.47 15.30 -17.02
C SER A 844 -24.98 14.07 -17.80
N PRO A 845 -25.52 14.24 -19.03
CA PRO A 845 -25.79 13.10 -19.90
C PRO A 845 -24.51 12.36 -20.23
N ARG A 846 -24.61 11.03 -20.35
CA ARG A 846 -23.51 10.18 -20.83
C ARG A 846 -23.48 10.16 -22.35
N VAL A 847 -22.30 9.93 -22.91
CA VAL A 847 -22.15 9.70 -24.36
C VAL A 847 -22.65 8.30 -24.76
N PRO A 848 -23.14 8.11 -26.00
CA PRO A 848 -23.41 6.77 -26.53
C PRO A 848 -22.12 5.96 -26.75
N GLU A 849 -22.27 4.67 -27.06
CA GLU A 849 -21.16 3.90 -27.61
C GLU A 849 -20.73 4.45 -28.98
N GLY A 850 -19.43 4.49 -29.25
CA GLY A 850 -18.92 5.00 -30.52
C GLY A 850 -17.50 5.52 -30.44
N GLN A 851 -17.09 6.23 -31.49
CA GLN A 851 -15.77 6.84 -31.59
C GLN A 851 -15.82 8.31 -31.17
N TYR A 852 -14.82 8.71 -30.41
CA TYR A 852 -14.62 10.08 -29.95
C TYR A 852 -13.19 10.50 -30.21
N LYS A 853 -12.98 11.80 -30.41
CA LYS A 853 -11.67 12.39 -30.61
C LYS A 853 -11.25 13.16 -29.36
N VAL A 854 -10.16 12.73 -28.75
CA VAL A 854 -9.48 13.48 -27.69
C VAL A 854 -8.56 14.49 -28.35
N VAL A 855 -8.71 15.77 -28.02
CA VAL A 855 -7.91 16.87 -28.56
C VAL A 855 -7.19 17.59 -27.42
N LEU A 856 -5.86 17.46 -27.39
CA LEU A 856 -4.99 18.20 -26.48
C LEU A 856 -4.38 19.40 -27.21
N LYS A 857 -4.77 20.61 -26.80
CA LYS A 857 -4.17 21.85 -27.30
C LYS A 857 -3.09 22.30 -26.32
N LYS A 858 -1.86 22.47 -26.79
CA LYS A 858 -0.71 22.96 -26.00
C LYS A 858 -0.06 24.12 -26.74
N GLY A 859 -0.33 25.35 -26.27
CA GLY A 859 0.08 26.56 -26.99
C GLY A 859 -0.59 26.63 -28.36
N LYS A 860 0.20 26.64 -29.44
CA LYS A 860 -0.30 26.65 -30.83
C LYS A 860 -0.45 25.26 -31.44
N ASN A 861 0.03 24.22 -30.77
CA ASN A 861 0.01 22.86 -31.28
C ASN A 861 -1.25 22.13 -30.81
N SER A 862 -1.79 21.27 -31.67
CA SER A 862 -2.91 20.37 -31.39
C SER A 862 -2.44 18.94 -31.56
N TYR A 863 -2.77 18.07 -30.61
CA TYR A 863 -2.50 16.64 -30.64
C TYR A 863 -3.83 15.92 -30.48
N GLU A 864 -4.06 14.87 -31.28
CA GLU A 864 -5.36 14.22 -31.35
C GLU A 864 -5.21 12.70 -31.22
N LYS A 865 -6.14 12.05 -30.52
CA LYS A 865 -6.28 10.58 -30.48
C LYS A 865 -7.74 10.20 -30.64
N VAL A 866 -8.02 9.20 -31.47
CA VAL A 866 -9.34 8.57 -31.49
C VAL A 866 -9.41 7.53 -30.37
N ILE A 867 -10.48 7.57 -29.59
CA ILE A 867 -10.84 6.59 -28.56
C ILE A 867 -12.20 5.98 -28.90
N GLU A 868 -12.48 4.80 -28.37
CA GLU A 868 -13.74 4.09 -28.57
C GLU A 868 -14.40 3.82 -27.22
N THR A 869 -15.71 4.04 -27.12
CA THR A 869 -16.54 3.65 -25.98
C THR A 869 -17.47 2.50 -26.38
N LYS A 870 -17.74 1.59 -25.44
CA LYS A 870 -18.68 0.48 -25.61
C LYS A 870 -19.62 0.40 -24.44
N TYR A 871 -20.86 -0.02 -24.68
CA TYR A 871 -21.73 -0.42 -23.57
C TYR A 871 -21.22 -1.70 -22.92
N ASP A 872 -21.60 -1.89 -21.66
CA ASP A 872 -21.31 -3.11 -20.92
C ASP A 872 -21.93 -4.33 -21.63
N ALA A 873 -21.14 -5.39 -21.82
CA ALA A 873 -21.60 -6.63 -22.46
C ALA A 873 -22.64 -7.38 -21.61
N SER A 874 -22.69 -7.11 -20.30
CA SER A 874 -23.68 -7.66 -19.38
C SER A 874 -25.00 -6.89 -19.37
N SER A 875 -25.09 -5.78 -20.11
CA SER A 875 -26.29 -4.95 -20.09
C SER A 875 -27.51 -5.65 -20.66
N ILE A 876 -28.65 -5.47 -19.99
CA ILE A 876 -29.96 -5.97 -20.44
C ILE A 876 -30.69 -4.97 -21.35
N THR A 877 -30.23 -3.72 -21.43
CA THR A 877 -30.88 -2.66 -22.22
C THR A 877 -30.44 -2.72 -23.67
N THR A 878 -31.40 -2.86 -24.59
CA THR A 878 -31.08 -2.97 -26.02
C THR A 878 -30.59 -1.64 -26.59
N VAL A 879 -29.78 -1.69 -27.66
CA VAL A 879 -29.31 -0.49 -28.39
C VAL A 879 -30.48 0.39 -28.84
N LYS A 880 -31.63 -0.20 -29.20
CA LYS A 880 -32.83 0.54 -29.56
C LYS A 880 -33.37 1.33 -28.36
N GLU A 881 -33.51 0.69 -27.21
CA GLU A 881 -34.01 1.33 -25.98
C GLU A 881 -33.07 2.44 -25.48
N ARG A 882 -31.75 2.26 -25.63
CA ARG A 882 -30.77 3.32 -25.32
C ARG A 882 -30.95 4.53 -26.21
N LYS A 883 -31.09 4.34 -27.53
CA LYS A 883 -31.36 5.47 -28.46
C LYS A 883 -32.65 6.20 -28.11
N GLU A 884 -33.69 5.48 -27.68
CA GLU A 884 -34.93 6.10 -27.21
C GLU A 884 -34.73 6.90 -25.91
N GLN A 885 -33.92 6.38 -24.99
CA GLN A 885 -33.56 7.07 -23.75
C GLN A 885 -32.72 8.32 -24.03
N GLU A 886 -31.67 8.20 -24.86
CA GLU A 886 -30.79 9.30 -25.26
C GLU A 886 -31.57 10.45 -25.92
N ALA A 887 -32.50 10.12 -26.82
CA ALA A 887 -33.36 11.11 -27.46
C ALA A 887 -34.21 11.86 -26.42
N LEU A 888 -34.82 11.14 -25.47
CA LEU A 888 -35.62 11.75 -24.41
C LEU A 888 -34.76 12.57 -23.44
N THR A 889 -33.57 12.09 -23.07
CA THR A 889 -32.61 12.82 -22.25
C THR A 889 -32.25 14.15 -22.90
N GLN A 890 -31.98 14.17 -24.22
CA GLN A 890 -31.64 15.39 -24.94
C GLN A 890 -32.82 16.37 -25.03
N GLU A 891 -34.05 15.87 -25.21
CA GLU A 891 -35.25 16.69 -25.23
C GLU A 891 -35.49 17.36 -23.87
N LEU A 892 -35.42 16.59 -22.78
CA LEU A 892 -35.50 17.10 -21.41
C LEU A 892 -34.37 18.08 -21.07
N PHE A 893 -33.14 17.78 -21.50
CA PHE A 893 -31.99 18.67 -21.34
C PHE A 893 -32.25 20.05 -21.97
N ASN A 894 -32.75 20.05 -23.21
CA ASN A 894 -33.08 21.28 -23.93
C ASN A 894 -34.23 22.05 -23.27
N MET A 895 -35.26 21.34 -22.77
CA MET A 895 -36.37 21.96 -22.03
C MET A 895 -35.90 22.62 -20.74
N VAL A 896 -34.99 21.97 -20.00
CA VAL A 896 -34.38 22.55 -18.79
C VAL A 896 -33.66 23.85 -19.11
N GLU A 897 -32.85 23.88 -20.17
CA GLU A 897 -32.12 25.09 -20.59
C GLU A 897 -33.04 26.17 -21.17
N ASP A 898 -34.11 25.78 -21.87
CA ASP A 898 -35.14 26.71 -22.33
C ASP A 898 -35.86 27.38 -21.14
N LEU A 899 -36.24 26.59 -20.13
CA LEU A 899 -36.83 27.11 -18.90
C LEU A 899 -35.85 28.03 -18.16
N ALA A 900 -34.57 27.66 -18.11
CA ALA A 900 -33.54 28.48 -17.51
C ALA A 900 -33.39 29.84 -18.19
N TYR A 901 -33.38 29.85 -19.52
CA TYR A 901 -33.31 31.08 -20.30
C TYR A 901 -34.58 31.93 -20.12
N MET A 902 -35.76 31.31 -20.11
CA MET A 902 -37.03 32.01 -19.86
C MET A 902 -37.03 32.67 -18.48
N VAL A 903 -36.58 31.99 -17.44
CA VAL A 903 -36.47 32.55 -16.07
C VAL A 903 -35.41 33.66 -15.99
N TYR A 904 -34.31 33.54 -16.75
CA TYR A 904 -33.33 34.62 -16.90
C TYR A 904 -33.95 35.88 -17.51
N GLU A 905 -34.66 35.77 -18.64
CA GLU A 905 -35.32 36.92 -19.25
C GLU A 905 -36.37 37.56 -18.32
N ILE A 906 -37.12 36.74 -17.58
CA ILE A 906 -38.05 37.20 -16.54
C ILE A 906 -37.28 38.02 -15.49
N GLY A 907 -36.15 37.52 -15.00
CA GLY A 907 -35.32 38.18 -14.00
C GLY A 907 -34.76 39.53 -14.47
N GLU A 908 -34.28 39.62 -15.71
CA GLU A 908 -33.79 40.89 -16.29
C GLU A 908 -34.92 41.92 -16.43
N MET A 909 -36.09 41.49 -16.90
CA MET A 909 -37.27 42.37 -16.98
C MET A 909 -37.75 42.82 -15.60
N GLN A 910 -37.78 41.92 -14.62
CA GLN A 910 -38.16 42.25 -13.24
C GLN A 910 -37.16 43.22 -12.59
N THR A 911 -35.86 43.03 -12.82
CA THR A 911 -34.81 43.93 -12.32
C THR A 911 -35.02 45.33 -12.87
N LYS A 912 -35.19 45.46 -14.20
CA LYS A 912 -35.44 46.77 -14.81
C LYS A 912 -36.75 47.40 -14.36
N ALA A 913 -37.82 46.61 -14.25
CA ALA A 913 -39.09 47.09 -13.72
C ALA A 913 -38.95 47.61 -12.28
N LYS A 914 -38.19 46.89 -11.44
CA LYS A 914 -37.94 47.27 -10.05
C LYS A 914 -37.16 48.58 -9.93
N GLU A 915 -36.15 48.81 -10.77
CA GLU A 915 -35.44 50.09 -10.85
C GLU A 915 -36.40 51.26 -11.12
N VAL A 916 -37.32 51.10 -12.08
CA VAL A 916 -38.31 52.13 -12.42
C VAL A 916 -39.33 52.34 -11.29
N ILE A 917 -39.73 51.27 -10.61
CA ILE A 917 -40.62 51.32 -9.43
C ILE A 917 -39.97 52.10 -8.29
N ASP A 918 -38.69 51.81 -8.00
CA ASP A 918 -37.94 52.38 -6.88
C ASP A 918 -37.54 53.84 -7.13
N ALA A 919 -37.23 54.20 -8.38
CA ALA A 919 -36.98 55.58 -8.79
C ALA A 919 -38.23 56.48 -8.68
N ASN A 920 -39.42 55.88 -8.51
CA ASN A 920 -40.69 56.56 -8.29
C ASN A 920 -41.03 57.63 -9.36
N GLY A 921 -40.64 57.36 -10.61
CA GLY A 921 -40.76 58.28 -11.76
C GLY A 921 -41.91 57.93 -12.74
N ALA A 922 -41.89 58.58 -13.91
CA ALA A 922 -42.86 58.32 -14.97
C ALA A 922 -42.73 56.87 -15.51
N GLY A 923 -43.82 56.11 -15.52
CA GLY A 923 -43.84 54.70 -15.93
C GLY A 923 -43.95 53.66 -14.82
N LYS A 924 -44.03 54.10 -13.56
CA LYS A 924 -44.15 53.21 -12.38
C LYS A 924 -45.32 52.23 -12.45
N ALA A 925 -46.48 52.66 -12.94
CA ALA A 925 -47.68 51.80 -12.98
C ALA A 925 -47.49 50.65 -13.98
N GLU A 926 -46.95 50.94 -15.16
CA GLU A 926 -46.62 49.94 -16.17
C GLU A 926 -45.51 49.00 -15.70
N ALA A 927 -44.50 49.53 -14.99
CA ALA A 927 -43.42 48.76 -14.38
C ALA A 927 -43.93 47.80 -13.29
N GLN A 928 -44.77 48.29 -12.37
CA GLN A 928 -45.37 47.48 -11.31
C GLN A 928 -46.24 46.36 -11.89
N ASN A 929 -47.08 46.69 -12.88
CA ASN A 929 -47.94 45.69 -13.52
C ASN A 929 -47.12 44.61 -14.26
N LEU A 930 -46.01 44.98 -14.92
CA LEU A 930 -45.09 44.00 -15.50
C LEU A 930 -44.45 43.14 -14.41
N TRP A 931 -43.94 43.75 -13.34
CA TRP A 931 -43.27 43.04 -12.24
C TRP A 931 -44.21 42.04 -11.56
N ASP A 932 -45.43 42.44 -11.21
CA ASP A 932 -46.43 41.58 -10.56
C ASP A 932 -46.82 40.40 -11.46
N THR A 933 -47.04 40.66 -12.76
CA THR A 933 -47.44 39.60 -13.71
C THR A 933 -46.29 38.62 -13.96
N LEU A 934 -45.06 39.10 -14.02
CA LEU A 934 -43.86 38.27 -14.14
C LEU A 934 -43.57 37.50 -12.86
N GLU A 935 -43.81 38.09 -11.68
CA GLU A 935 -43.61 37.39 -10.40
C GLU A 935 -44.61 36.25 -10.23
N ALA A 936 -45.88 36.48 -10.56
CA ALA A 936 -46.90 35.43 -10.56
C ALA A 936 -46.63 34.31 -11.57
N LEU A 937 -45.90 34.59 -12.66
CA LEU A 937 -45.40 33.53 -13.54
C LEU A 937 -44.19 32.83 -12.91
N ARG A 938 -43.22 33.61 -12.40
CA ARG A 938 -41.97 33.09 -11.84
C ARG A 938 -42.21 32.11 -10.69
N THR A 939 -43.20 32.37 -9.84
CA THR A 939 -43.56 31.47 -8.73
C THR A 939 -44.10 30.12 -9.19
N ASP A 940 -44.69 30.03 -10.39
CA ASP A 940 -45.16 28.76 -10.96
C ASP A 940 -44.03 28.01 -11.70
N LEU A 941 -42.93 28.71 -12.02
CA LEU A 941 -41.79 28.16 -12.74
C LEU A 941 -40.71 27.62 -11.80
N VAL A 942 -40.46 28.30 -10.69
CA VAL A 942 -39.36 28.01 -9.77
C VAL A 942 -39.76 28.22 -8.32
N ILE A 943 -39.16 27.44 -7.41
CA ILE A 943 -39.30 27.68 -5.98
C ILE A 943 -38.68 29.03 -5.58
N THR A 944 -39.47 29.88 -4.94
CA THR A 944 -39.07 31.21 -4.45
C THR A 944 -39.03 31.31 -2.91
N THR A 945 -39.54 30.30 -2.19
CA THR A 945 -39.63 30.27 -0.72
C THR A 945 -39.04 28.97 -0.16
N GLY A 946 -39.03 28.80 1.17
CA GLY A 946 -38.55 27.55 1.80
C GLY A 946 -37.03 27.31 1.76
N ASP A 947 -36.64 26.07 2.07
CA ASP A 947 -35.28 25.51 1.97
C ASP A 947 -35.29 24.11 1.29
N ASN A 948 -34.15 23.40 1.26
CA ASN A 948 -34.05 22.08 0.62
C ASN A 948 -34.38 20.90 1.55
N TYR A 949 -34.84 21.12 2.79
CA TYR A 949 -34.93 20.06 3.79
C TYR A 949 -36.13 20.18 4.74
N VAL A 950 -36.12 21.10 5.70
CA VAL A 950 -37.14 21.16 6.78
C VAL A 950 -38.32 22.04 6.39
N ALA A 951 -38.05 23.17 5.74
CA ALA A 951 -39.05 24.08 5.23
C ALA A 951 -39.18 23.95 3.70
N ALA A 952 -39.15 22.71 3.20
CA ALA A 952 -39.24 22.44 1.77
C ALA A 952 -40.57 22.96 1.19
N ALA A 953 -40.47 23.78 0.14
CA ALA A 953 -41.63 24.20 -0.65
C ALA A 953 -42.03 23.08 -1.63
N ASP A 954 -43.29 23.11 -2.10
CA ASP A 954 -43.75 22.17 -3.11
C ASP A 954 -42.92 22.31 -4.41
N PRO A 955 -42.62 21.21 -5.12
CA PRO A 955 -41.87 21.27 -6.37
C PRO A 955 -42.62 22.03 -7.47
N GLU A 956 -42.00 23.07 -8.00
CA GLU A 956 -42.52 23.81 -9.16
C GLU A 956 -42.05 23.19 -10.47
N LEU A 957 -42.33 23.83 -11.62
CA LEU A 957 -42.01 23.28 -12.93
C LEU A 957 -40.53 22.94 -13.10
N ARG A 958 -39.61 23.81 -12.63
CA ARG A 958 -38.16 23.55 -12.65
C ARG A 958 -37.81 22.27 -11.90
N GLU A 959 -38.37 22.08 -10.72
CA GLU A 959 -38.01 20.96 -9.85
C GLU A 959 -38.50 19.64 -10.42
N ARG A 960 -39.75 19.60 -10.90
CA ARG A 960 -40.34 18.44 -11.59
C ARG A 960 -39.58 18.11 -12.87
N MET A 961 -39.24 19.10 -13.68
CA MET A 961 -38.50 18.92 -14.93
C MET A 961 -37.08 18.41 -14.67
N GLY A 962 -36.38 19.00 -13.70
CA GLY A 962 -35.04 18.56 -13.29
C GLY A 962 -35.01 17.14 -12.73
N ASP A 963 -36.04 16.76 -11.95
CA ASP A 963 -36.20 15.41 -11.41
C ASP A 963 -36.39 14.36 -12.52
N VAL A 964 -37.33 14.58 -13.45
CA VAL A 964 -37.54 13.66 -14.58
C VAL A 964 -36.32 13.59 -15.48
N TYR A 965 -35.68 14.72 -15.79
CA TYR A 965 -34.42 14.76 -16.53
C TYR A 965 -33.36 13.88 -15.85
N SER A 966 -33.12 14.06 -14.56
CA SER A 966 -32.10 13.31 -13.83
C SER A 966 -32.39 11.81 -13.79
N LYS A 967 -33.66 11.42 -13.60
CA LYS A 967 -34.12 10.02 -13.59
C LYS A 967 -33.89 9.31 -14.92
N VAL A 968 -34.09 10.02 -16.04
CA VAL A 968 -33.82 9.46 -17.37
C VAL A 968 -32.32 9.42 -17.64
N ALA A 969 -31.58 10.50 -17.33
CA ALA A 969 -30.17 10.65 -17.68
C ALA A 969 -29.21 9.76 -16.88
N THR A 970 -29.58 9.35 -15.67
CA THR A 970 -28.71 8.54 -14.77
C THR A 970 -29.01 7.05 -14.79
N ASN A 971 -30.13 6.63 -15.37
CA ASN A 971 -30.54 5.22 -15.38
C ASN A 971 -29.89 4.45 -16.54
N TYR A 972 -29.59 3.18 -16.33
CA TYR A 972 -29.10 2.28 -17.38
C TYR A 972 -30.22 1.50 -18.07
N ASP A 973 -31.41 1.44 -17.45
CA ASP A 973 -32.57 0.70 -17.97
C ASP A 973 -33.41 1.56 -18.93
N ARG A 974 -34.24 0.89 -19.72
CA ARG A 974 -35.18 1.52 -20.66
C ARG A 974 -36.09 2.52 -19.94
N VAL A 975 -36.51 3.55 -20.66
CA VAL A 975 -37.45 4.55 -20.14
C VAL A 975 -38.80 3.90 -19.79
N SER A 976 -39.15 3.91 -18.51
CA SER A 976 -40.40 3.35 -18.01
C SER A 976 -41.63 4.12 -18.51
N GLY A 977 -42.77 3.44 -18.60
CA GLY A 977 -44.02 4.07 -19.03
C GLY A 977 -44.52 5.18 -18.10
N SER A 978 -44.21 5.11 -16.80
CA SER A 978 -44.54 6.16 -15.83
C SER A 978 -43.71 7.43 -16.07
N VAL A 979 -42.41 7.27 -16.34
CA VAL A 979 -41.53 8.39 -16.68
C VAL A 979 -41.97 9.06 -17.98
N ARG A 980 -42.35 8.29 -19.02
CA ARG A 980 -42.87 8.87 -20.27
C ARG A 980 -44.15 9.68 -20.06
N LYS A 981 -45.11 9.16 -19.29
CA LYS A 981 -46.35 9.91 -18.97
C LYS A 981 -46.09 11.17 -18.14
N ASN A 982 -45.13 11.11 -17.21
CA ASN A 982 -44.78 12.30 -16.42
C ASN A 982 -44.05 13.35 -17.28
N TYR A 983 -43.21 12.89 -18.21
CA TYR A 983 -42.61 13.74 -19.23
C TYR A 983 -43.67 14.46 -20.07
N GLU A 984 -44.67 13.74 -20.61
CA GLU A 984 -45.77 14.32 -21.40
C GLU A 984 -46.51 15.44 -20.61
N LEU A 985 -46.79 15.20 -19.33
CA LEU A 985 -47.41 16.19 -18.44
C LEU A 985 -46.52 17.44 -18.27
N ILE A 986 -45.22 17.27 -18.01
CA ILE A 986 -44.28 18.38 -17.84
C ILE A 986 -44.12 19.16 -19.14
N GLN A 987 -44.10 18.47 -20.29
CA GLN A 987 -44.02 19.10 -21.61
C GLN A 987 -45.26 19.96 -21.90
N GLU A 988 -46.46 19.48 -21.55
CA GLU A 988 -47.71 20.23 -21.66
C GLU A 988 -47.70 21.49 -20.77
N ASP A 989 -47.35 21.33 -19.48
CA ASP A 989 -47.22 22.42 -18.53
C ASP A 989 -46.21 23.48 -19.01
N PHE A 990 -45.02 23.05 -19.45
CA PHE A 990 -44.00 23.95 -19.96
C PHE A 990 -44.46 24.71 -21.20
N SER A 991 -45.13 24.04 -22.13
CA SER A 991 -45.68 24.66 -23.34
C SER A 991 -46.73 25.72 -22.99
N LYS A 992 -47.60 25.44 -22.02
CA LYS A 992 -48.61 26.36 -21.53
C LYS A 992 -47.97 27.61 -20.90
N GLU A 993 -46.99 27.45 -20.03
CA GLU A 993 -46.32 28.58 -19.38
C GLU A 993 -45.46 29.39 -20.36
N LYS A 994 -44.86 28.76 -21.38
CA LYS A 994 -44.18 29.46 -22.49
C LYS A 994 -45.15 30.35 -23.27
N VAL A 995 -46.36 29.88 -23.56
CA VAL A 995 -47.41 30.69 -24.19
C VAL A 995 -47.86 31.83 -23.29
N ARG A 996 -47.98 31.61 -21.97
CA ARG A 996 -48.30 32.66 -21.00
C ARG A 996 -47.20 33.72 -20.95
N TYR A 997 -45.93 33.31 -20.94
CA TYR A 997 -44.77 34.20 -20.99
C TYR A 997 -44.78 35.09 -22.24
N GLU A 998 -44.95 34.51 -23.43
CA GLU A 998 -45.00 35.28 -24.68
C GLU A 998 -46.15 36.30 -24.68
N LYS A 999 -47.32 35.95 -24.13
CA LYS A 999 -48.44 36.90 -23.97
C LYS A 999 -48.09 38.07 -23.05
N ILE A 1000 -47.40 37.81 -21.93
CA ILE A 1000 -46.95 38.86 -20.99
C ILE A 1000 -45.93 39.76 -21.69
N LYS A 1001 -44.97 39.18 -22.41
CA LYS A 1001 -43.94 39.92 -23.16
C LYS A 1001 -44.56 40.80 -24.24
N ASP A 1002 -45.52 40.28 -25.00
CA ASP A 1002 -46.18 41.00 -26.10
C ASP A 1002 -47.13 42.11 -25.66
N LYS A 1003 -47.63 42.06 -24.42
CA LYS A 1003 -48.59 43.03 -23.90
C LYS A 1003 -47.97 43.94 -22.85
N GLU A 1004 -47.67 43.42 -21.67
CA GLU A 1004 -47.08 44.16 -20.56
C GLU A 1004 -45.62 44.54 -20.86
N GLY A 1005 -44.83 43.60 -21.39
CA GLY A 1005 -43.42 43.84 -21.77
C GLY A 1005 -43.28 44.93 -22.83
N LYS A 1006 -44.00 44.83 -23.96
CA LYS A 1006 -43.98 45.87 -25.02
C LYS A 1006 -44.43 47.24 -24.52
N LYS A 1007 -45.41 47.30 -23.61
CA LYS A 1007 -45.82 48.58 -22.99
C LYS A 1007 -44.69 49.16 -22.16
N PHE A 1008 -44.05 48.34 -21.33
CA PHE A 1008 -42.93 48.76 -20.51
C PHE A 1008 -41.72 49.22 -21.34
N MET A 1009 -41.37 48.53 -22.43
CA MET A 1009 -40.29 48.96 -23.33
C MET A 1009 -40.56 50.32 -23.97
N LYS A 1010 -41.80 50.60 -24.40
CA LYS A 1010 -42.19 51.94 -24.89
C LYS A 1010 -42.07 53.01 -23.80
N VAL A 1011 -42.31 52.67 -22.54
CA VAL A 1011 -42.13 53.57 -21.40
C VAL A 1011 -40.65 53.86 -21.17
N LEU A 1012 -39.77 52.86 -21.26
CA LEU A 1012 -38.32 53.06 -21.16
C LEU A 1012 -37.80 53.99 -22.26
N GLU A 1013 -38.21 53.78 -23.50
CA GLU A 1013 -37.85 54.64 -24.64
C GLU A 1013 -38.36 56.07 -24.46
N LYS A 1014 -39.65 56.25 -24.15
CA LYS A 1014 -40.28 57.58 -24.02
C LYS A 1014 -39.63 58.42 -22.93
N ASN A 1015 -39.15 57.79 -21.86
CA ASN A 1015 -38.58 58.48 -20.69
C ASN A 1015 -37.04 58.41 -20.63
N ASN A 1016 -36.38 57.88 -21.66
CA ASN A 1016 -34.92 57.76 -21.76
C ASN A 1016 -34.27 57.01 -20.57
N LEU A 1017 -34.89 55.91 -20.12
CA LEU A 1017 -34.52 55.16 -18.91
C LEU A 1017 -33.53 53.99 -19.14
N GLY A 1018 -32.96 53.91 -20.34
CA GLY A 1018 -32.08 52.82 -20.78
C GLY A 1018 -32.85 51.55 -21.16
N ALA A 1019 -32.38 50.84 -22.19
CA ALA A 1019 -32.95 49.57 -22.62
C ALA A 1019 -32.59 48.44 -21.64
N ILE A 1020 -33.29 47.31 -21.73
CA ILE A 1020 -32.90 46.08 -21.02
C ILE A 1020 -31.78 45.43 -21.82
N GLU A 1021 -30.62 45.24 -21.20
CA GLU A 1021 -29.50 44.51 -21.80
C GLU A 1021 -29.70 43.01 -21.54
N MET A 1022 -30.07 42.27 -22.58
CA MET A 1022 -30.27 40.81 -22.48
C MET A 1022 -29.21 40.08 -23.29
N LYS A 1023 -28.66 39.02 -22.71
CA LYS A 1023 -27.86 38.03 -23.45
C LYS A 1023 -28.77 37.24 -24.38
N THR A 1024 -28.27 36.90 -25.57
CA THR A 1024 -28.86 35.85 -26.38
C THR A 1024 -28.81 34.52 -25.61
N LYS A 1025 -29.68 33.55 -25.95
CA LYS A 1025 -29.65 32.22 -25.31
C LYS A 1025 -28.26 31.57 -25.41
N ALA A 1026 -27.59 31.72 -26.54
CA ALA A 1026 -26.24 31.19 -26.73
C ALA A 1026 -25.24 31.83 -25.74
N GLU A 1027 -25.24 33.15 -25.59
CA GLU A 1027 -24.38 33.88 -24.65
C GLU A 1027 -24.73 33.59 -23.18
N PHE A 1028 -26.00 33.32 -22.86
CA PHE A 1028 -26.45 32.93 -21.52
C PHE A 1028 -25.94 31.53 -21.14
N LEU A 1029 -25.99 30.58 -22.08
CA LEU A 1029 -25.57 29.20 -21.84
C LEU A 1029 -24.04 29.03 -21.83
N THR A 1030 -23.30 29.92 -22.49
CA THR A 1030 -21.84 29.98 -22.35
C THR A 1030 -21.50 30.65 -21.02
N LYS A 1031 -21.16 29.84 -20.00
CA LYS A 1031 -20.52 30.34 -18.77
C LYS A 1031 -19.15 30.92 -19.13
N ASP A 1032 -19.07 32.23 -19.28
CA ASP A 1032 -17.84 33.00 -19.01
C ASP A 1032 -17.74 33.34 -17.53
#